data_AF-A0A960DQQ8-F1
#
_entry.id   AF-A0A960DQQ8-F1
#
_cell.length_a   1.000
_cell.length_b   1.000
_cell.length_c   1.000
_cell.angle_alpha   90.00
_cell.angle_beta   90.00
_cell.angle_gamma   90.00
#
_symmetry.space_group_name_H-M   'P 1'
#
loop_
_entity.id
_entity.type
_entity.pdbx_description
1 polymer ?
#
loop_
_entity_poly.entity_id
_entity_poly.type
_entity_poly.pdbx_seq_one_letter_code
_entity_poly.pdbx_strand_id
1 'polypeptide(L)'
;MHDDSALVERRIRRELMERVMPAMYRATVPCDVTAWEAPGEPVAYAEAMASLAAQGRPFTVGDHYGRPWGTTWFRLRADVPAAWSAAAGTSVEAVVDLGFHPDAAGFQSEGLVWAPGADGLGLPVQGIHPRRTAVPLGGALGNLLVDGGALDMIVEAASNPAFPQRRMAADGNLGSLRTAGDRPLYRLRQASLGLRDDEVYHLLLDVEVLLGLMTALAPTEARRQRILRTLQAAFDALDLDDVTGTAAAARHLLAPALALHARDGAHQVVAVGHAHIDSAWLWPVRETIRKCARTFASATRMMDADPGYHFVCSQAVQYEWMEDRYPALFQRIRERVATGQWQPVGAMWVEADMNLPSGESLVRQLVHGQRYFEDRFGLRCREVWIPDVFGYPAALPQLFLGAGCERFITQKLSWNKQNRFPHSTFRWRGLDGSEVLTHFPPVDTYNATVVGEELVFSERNFKEHGWSNWSLMPFGHGNGGGGPTREMIQRAARFADLDGAPQVRMGTTDEFFEQVEAERDAGAAVPLWDGELYFEMHRGTLTSQARTKVGNRRCEQLLREAELWWAAAAPAGVPADVAAELDRLWKDVLLQQFHDIIPGSSITWVYEDAEAEHARVAARLEELIAAALAQVAHGGTVANPSAFARTEVVADATGAPVVVTAPGFGFGSAGQAEVDDRVVCTEHSFTNGHLSVSWNLDGEITSIIDVAAGRELLPEGHTVSLELAPDHPVEYDAWDVEAWTRDLGHPVGGVQSVALVEDGPLRATLEVRRAFGRSAVVQRAVLRAGSPRLDVSFDIDWHEDEALLSLHIPLDVHAREAACGIQFGHVMRPTHQSTSWDAAKFEVCAHRWVDLAEPGWGVAVLDDGRYGHSVQEPDGGGVRVSLLRAAKYPDPEQDHGRHQVTIAVMPHGPGLEAVVREAEVLNNPLRWVPSAAGAGAAAGAAGPLVTVDGEGIDVSAVKRADDGSGDLVVRVAEMCGARRPITVRMPARIQSASLCNLLEEPHTPFEVSDGIVVHTLRPFEVATLRLSTTP
;
A
#
# COMPACT_ATOMS: atom_id res chain seq x y z
N MET A 1 -7.10 40.35 39.13
CA MET A 1 -7.73 40.34 37.80
C MET A 1 -8.69 39.17 37.80
N HIS A 2 -9.99 39.39 37.60
CA HIS A 2 -10.95 38.28 37.51
C HIS A 2 -10.78 37.64 36.14
N ASP A 3 -10.24 36.43 36.08
CA ASP A 3 -10.16 35.62 34.86
C ASP A 3 -11.36 34.67 34.83
N ASP A 4 -12.33 34.99 33.96
CA ASP A 4 -13.56 34.23 33.73
C ASP A 4 -13.49 33.42 32.42
N SER A 5 -12.33 33.32 31.78
CA SER A 5 -12.18 32.74 30.43
C SER A 5 -12.76 31.34 30.33
N ALA A 6 -12.45 30.47 31.29
CA ALA A 6 -12.97 29.10 31.33
C ALA A 6 -14.50 29.02 31.50
N LEU A 7 -15.14 30.01 32.13
CA LEU A 7 -16.60 30.07 32.25
C LEU A 7 -17.24 30.50 30.92
N VAL A 8 -16.68 31.53 30.29
CA VAL A 8 -17.13 32.04 28.99
C VAL A 8 -17.00 30.96 27.92
N GLU A 9 -15.86 30.28 27.84
CA GLU A 9 -15.63 29.19 26.88
C GLU A 9 -16.64 28.04 27.02
N ARG A 10 -16.91 27.61 28.26
CA ARG A 10 -17.91 26.56 28.52
C ARG A 10 -19.32 27.00 28.15
N ARG A 11 -19.68 28.27 28.40
CA ARG A 11 -20.97 28.83 28.00
C ARG A 11 -21.12 28.80 26.48
N ILE A 12 -20.14 29.34 25.74
CA ILE A 12 -20.16 29.38 24.27
C ILE A 12 -20.33 27.98 23.69
N ARG A 13 -19.51 27.00 24.13
CA ARG A 13 -19.61 25.62 23.64
C ARG A 13 -20.98 24.99 23.91
N ARG A 14 -21.52 25.23 25.10
CA ARG A 14 -22.83 24.71 25.50
C ARG A 14 -23.96 25.33 24.67
N GLU A 15 -23.98 26.66 24.55
CA GLU A 15 -25.01 27.38 23.79
C GLU A 15 -24.94 27.06 22.29
N LEU A 16 -23.73 26.95 21.73
CA LEU A 16 -23.51 26.51 20.34
C LEU A 16 -24.15 25.13 20.08
N MET A 17 -23.90 24.17 20.98
CA MET A 17 -24.40 22.79 20.87
C MET A 17 -25.90 22.66 21.16
N GLU A 18 -26.38 23.26 22.24
CA GLU A 18 -27.74 23.06 22.75
C GLU A 18 -28.78 24.00 22.12
N ARG A 19 -28.36 25.12 21.51
CA ARG A 19 -29.27 26.18 21.03
C ARG A 19 -29.02 26.58 19.58
N VAL A 20 -27.78 26.88 19.20
CA VAL A 20 -27.49 27.42 17.86
C VAL A 20 -27.55 26.34 16.78
N MET A 21 -26.88 25.20 16.97
CA MET A 21 -26.91 24.10 16.00
C MET A 21 -28.33 23.56 15.74
N PRO A 22 -29.17 23.32 16.76
CA PRO A 22 -30.56 22.90 16.54
C PRO A 22 -31.40 23.91 15.74
N ALA A 23 -31.08 25.21 15.81
CA ALA A 23 -31.79 26.27 15.10
C ALA A 23 -31.40 26.38 13.61
N MET A 24 -30.44 25.58 13.13
CA MET A 24 -29.99 25.60 11.74
C MET A 24 -31.12 25.33 10.74
N TYR A 25 -32.13 24.53 11.10
CA TYR A 25 -33.31 24.29 10.29
C TYR A 25 -34.54 24.96 10.88
N ARG A 26 -35.12 25.93 10.16
CA ARG A 26 -36.33 26.66 10.58
C ARG A 26 -37.57 25.76 10.60
N ALA A 27 -37.62 24.81 9.68
CA ALA A 27 -38.71 23.88 9.52
C ALA A 27 -38.23 22.61 8.83
N THR A 28 -38.91 21.49 9.08
CA THR A 28 -38.67 20.21 8.44
C THR A 28 -39.98 19.58 7.98
N VAL A 29 -39.94 18.80 6.90
CA VAL A 29 -41.06 18.01 6.40
C VAL A 29 -40.58 16.56 6.23
N PRO A 30 -41.21 15.56 6.88
CA PRO A 30 -40.79 14.17 6.74
C PRO A 30 -41.03 13.66 5.31
N CYS A 31 -40.17 12.76 4.84
CA CYS A 31 -40.35 12.08 3.56
C CYS A 31 -41.19 10.80 3.72
N ASP A 32 -41.99 10.49 2.71
CA ASP A 32 -42.50 9.14 2.49
C ASP A 32 -41.33 8.25 2.04
N VAL A 33 -41.12 7.14 2.75
CA VAL A 33 -39.99 6.23 2.50
C VAL A 33 -40.49 4.89 2.00
N THR A 34 -39.93 4.45 0.88
CA THR A 34 -40.06 3.06 0.39
C THR A 34 -38.68 2.42 0.40
N ALA A 35 -38.58 1.17 0.85
CA ALA A 35 -37.31 0.43 0.90
C ALA A 35 -37.39 -0.89 0.14
N TRP A 36 -36.26 -1.30 -0.43
CA TRP A 36 -36.01 -2.64 -0.94
C TRP A 36 -34.59 -3.08 -0.56
N GLU A 37 -34.44 -4.29 -0.04
CA GLU A 37 -33.15 -4.86 0.33
C GLU A 37 -32.65 -5.81 -0.76
N ALA A 38 -31.41 -5.60 -1.21
CA ALA A 38 -30.80 -6.44 -2.25
C ALA A 38 -30.45 -7.83 -1.68
N PRO A 39 -30.71 -8.93 -2.42
CA PRO A 39 -30.60 -10.30 -1.91
C PRO A 39 -29.16 -10.81 -1.74
N GLY A 40 -28.14 -10.03 -2.10
CA GLY A 40 -26.74 -10.45 -2.05
C GLY A 40 -25.80 -9.29 -2.29
N GLU A 41 -25.05 -9.40 -3.39
CA GLU A 41 -24.16 -8.37 -3.88
C GLU A 41 -24.89 -7.06 -4.26
N PRO A 42 -24.19 -5.92 -4.25
CA PRO A 42 -24.70 -4.66 -4.78
C PRO A 42 -25.12 -4.82 -6.25
N VAL A 43 -26.30 -4.29 -6.57
CA VAL A 43 -26.89 -4.35 -7.91
C VAL A 43 -26.75 -3.01 -8.63
N ALA A 44 -26.83 -3.03 -9.96
CA ALA A 44 -26.85 -1.80 -10.75
C ALA A 44 -28.13 -0.99 -10.51
N TYR A 45 -28.06 0.33 -10.74
CA TYR A 45 -29.19 1.26 -10.52
C TYR A 45 -30.47 0.82 -11.24
N ALA A 46 -30.38 0.41 -12.52
CA ALA A 46 -31.56 0.00 -13.30
C ALA A 46 -32.28 -1.21 -12.68
N GLU A 47 -31.53 -2.20 -12.19
CA GLU A 47 -32.08 -3.36 -11.49
C GLU A 47 -32.71 -2.97 -10.15
N ALA A 48 -32.05 -2.09 -9.40
CA ALA A 48 -32.59 -1.55 -8.16
C ALA A 48 -33.90 -0.80 -8.38
N MET A 49 -34.01 0.02 -9.42
CA MET A 49 -35.23 0.76 -9.74
C MET A 49 -36.37 -0.17 -10.15
N ALA A 50 -36.10 -1.18 -10.96
CA ALA A 50 -37.08 -2.19 -11.33
C ALA A 50 -37.58 -2.97 -10.09
N SER A 51 -36.66 -3.36 -9.21
CA SER A 51 -36.97 -4.11 -7.99
C SER A 51 -37.72 -3.25 -6.98
N LEU A 52 -37.36 -1.99 -6.82
CA LEU A 52 -38.05 -1.06 -5.93
C LEU A 52 -39.47 -0.76 -6.43
N ALA A 53 -39.69 -0.71 -7.75
CA ALA A 53 -41.03 -0.58 -8.33
C ALA A 53 -41.89 -1.84 -8.13
N ALA A 54 -41.30 -3.03 -8.26
CA ALA A 54 -42.02 -4.29 -8.19
C ALA A 54 -42.21 -4.83 -6.76
N GLN A 55 -41.25 -4.59 -5.87
CA GLN A 55 -41.12 -5.23 -4.56
C GLN A 55 -40.85 -4.25 -3.42
N GLY A 56 -40.71 -2.95 -3.71
CA GLY A 56 -40.51 -1.92 -2.69
C GLY A 56 -41.67 -1.88 -1.70
N ARG A 57 -41.35 -1.75 -0.41
CA ARG A 57 -42.32 -1.70 0.66
C ARG A 57 -42.25 -0.37 1.40
N PRO A 58 -43.37 0.18 1.89
CA PRO A 58 -43.33 1.31 2.81
C PRO A 58 -42.40 1.01 3.98
N PHE A 59 -41.59 1.99 4.38
CA PHE A 59 -40.61 1.85 5.44
C PHE A 59 -40.78 3.01 6.43
N THR A 60 -40.74 2.72 7.73
CA THR A 60 -40.93 3.75 8.76
C THR A 60 -39.58 4.27 9.23
N VAL A 61 -39.41 5.60 9.26
CA VAL A 61 -38.23 6.21 9.93
C VAL A 61 -38.22 5.76 11.41
N GLY A 62 -37.10 5.21 11.85
CA GLY A 62 -36.91 4.58 13.15
C GLY A 62 -36.79 3.05 13.11
N ASP A 63 -37.26 2.40 12.03
CA ASP A 63 -37.13 0.96 11.83
C ASP A 63 -35.69 0.54 11.54
N HIS A 64 -35.37 -0.73 11.85
CA HIS A 64 -34.06 -1.29 11.54
C HIS A 64 -33.97 -1.73 10.08
N TYR A 65 -32.76 -1.66 9.52
CA TYR A 65 -32.46 -2.16 8.19
C TYR A 65 -31.01 -2.64 8.10
N GLY A 66 -30.70 -3.33 7.00
CA GLY A 66 -29.34 -3.55 6.59
C GLY A 66 -28.65 -4.67 7.33
N ARG A 67 -28.75 -5.88 6.80
CA ARG A 67 -27.86 -6.97 7.24
C ARG A 67 -26.38 -6.61 7.00
N PRO A 68 -25.44 -7.19 7.76
CA PRO A 68 -24.00 -6.96 7.56
C PRO A 68 -23.62 -7.13 6.10
N TRP A 69 -22.87 -6.15 5.57
CA TRP A 69 -22.40 -6.12 4.17
C TRP A 69 -23.50 -6.06 3.10
N GLY A 70 -24.76 -5.90 3.51
CA GLY A 70 -25.92 -5.79 2.65
C GLY A 70 -26.08 -4.39 2.05
N THR A 71 -27.05 -4.28 1.12
CA THR A 71 -27.43 -3.01 0.50
C THR A 71 -28.94 -2.84 0.58
N THR A 72 -29.38 -1.70 1.11
CA THR A 72 -30.79 -1.30 1.13
C THR A 72 -30.98 -0.07 0.25
N TRP A 73 -31.92 -0.13 -0.68
CA TRP A 73 -32.30 0.99 -1.53
C TRP A 73 -33.52 1.67 -0.97
N PHE A 74 -33.40 2.96 -0.67
CA PHE A 74 -34.50 3.82 -0.23
C PHE A 74 -34.94 4.75 -1.35
N ARG A 75 -36.25 4.94 -1.50
CA ARG A 75 -36.85 6.04 -2.27
C ARG A 75 -37.54 6.99 -1.31
N LEU A 76 -37.14 8.25 -1.37
CA LEU A 76 -37.59 9.32 -0.48
C LEU A 76 -38.40 10.32 -1.30
N ARG A 77 -39.66 10.52 -0.91
CA ARG A 77 -40.56 11.46 -1.57
C ARG A 77 -41.15 12.47 -0.61
N ALA A 78 -41.19 13.74 -1.02
CA ALA A 78 -41.83 14.80 -0.26
C ALA A 78 -42.11 16.01 -1.16
N ASP A 79 -43.24 16.67 -0.94
CA ASP A 79 -43.52 17.95 -1.60
C ASP A 79 -42.73 19.07 -0.90
N VAL A 80 -42.01 19.89 -1.68
CA VAL A 80 -41.38 21.10 -1.16
C VAL A 80 -42.49 22.14 -0.92
N PRO A 81 -42.70 22.63 0.32
CA PRO A 81 -43.74 23.61 0.58
C PRO A 81 -43.52 24.88 -0.27
N ALA A 82 -44.55 25.36 -0.96
CA ALA A 82 -44.44 26.51 -1.87
C ALA A 82 -43.90 27.78 -1.18
N ALA A 83 -44.16 27.94 0.12
CA ALA A 83 -43.64 29.06 0.92
C ALA A 83 -42.11 29.03 1.11
N TRP A 84 -41.47 27.86 0.99
CA TRP A 84 -40.03 27.71 1.19
C TRP A 84 -39.23 28.25 0.00
N SER A 85 -39.73 28.08 -1.23
CA SER A 85 -39.05 28.56 -2.44
C SER A 85 -38.91 30.08 -2.52
N ALA A 86 -39.73 30.83 -1.75
CA ALA A 86 -39.71 32.29 -1.70
C ALA A 86 -39.08 32.85 -0.42
N ALA A 87 -38.61 32.00 0.50
CA ALA A 87 -38.07 32.43 1.78
C ALA A 87 -36.62 32.94 1.62
N ALA A 88 -36.43 34.25 1.76
CA ALA A 88 -35.11 34.87 1.68
C ALA A 88 -34.19 34.42 2.82
N GLY A 89 -32.90 34.26 2.51
CA GLY A 89 -31.88 33.82 3.48
C GLY A 89 -32.05 32.37 3.95
N THR A 90 -32.70 31.53 3.13
CA THR A 90 -32.86 30.12 3.43
C THR A 90 -32.59 29.26 2.21
N SER A 91 -32.18 28.02 2.46
CA SER A 91 -31.90 27.01 1.44
C SER A 91 -32.64 25.71 1.76
N VAL A 92 -33.19 25.04 0.73
CA VAL A 92 -33.86 23.74 0.90
C VAL A 92 -32.89 22.59 0.60
N GLU A 93 -32.81 21.64 1.53
CA GLU A 93 -31.99 20.43 1.40
C GLU A 93 -32.73 19.20 1.94
N ALA A 94 -32.43 18.02 1.38
CA ALA A 94 -32.83 16.76 1.99
C ALA A 94 -31.82 16.40 3.09
N VAL A 95 -32.29 15.97 4.25
CA VAL A 95 -31.48 15.57 5.40
C VAL A 95 -31.73 14.09 5.67
N VAL A 96 -30.67 13.30 5.58
CA VAL A 96 -30.72 11.83 5.72
C VAL A 96 -29.72 11.39 6.77
N ASP A 97 -30.21 10.73 7.82
CA ASP A 97 -29.41 10.02 8.81
C ASP A 97 -29.76 8.54 8.75
N LEU A 98 -28.81 7.75 8.22
CA LEU A 98 -28.89 6.30 8.07
C LEU A 98 -28.67 5.56 9.40
N GLY A 99 -28.52 6.26 10.51
CA GLY A 99 -28.28 5.68 11.83
C GLY A 99 -26.82 5.72 12.24
N PHE A 100 -26.09 6.76 11.82
CA PHE A 100 -24.64 6.79 11.95
C PHE A 100 -24.16 6.90 13.40
N HIS A 101 -22.95 6.41 13.65
CA HIS A 101 -22.08 6.86 14.73
C HIS A 101 -21.35 8.14 14.28
N PRO A 102 -21.40 9.25 15.04
CA PRO A 102 -20.92 10.55 14.55
C PRO A 102 -19.40 10.59 14.26
N ASP A 103 -18.60 9.80 14.97
CA ASP A 103 -17.13 9.88 14.91
C ASP A 103 -16.46 8.94 13.90
N ALA A 104 -17.22 8.29 13.02
CA ALA A 104 -16.72 7.21 12.17
C ALA A 104 -17.10 7.39 10.68
N ALA A 105 -16.71 8.51 10.05
CA ALA A 105 -16.92 8.70 8.61
C ALA A 105 -16.08 7.68 7.81
N GLY A 106 -16.69 6.97 6.86
CA GLY A 106 -16.02 5.94 6.07
C GLY A 106 -15.92 4.54 6.72
N PHE A 107 -16.33 4.35 7.98
CA PHE A 107 -16.14 3.08 8.72
C PHE A 107 -17.43 2.37 9.11
N GLN A 108 -18.55 2.68 8.44
CA GLN A 108 -19.87 2.22 8.82
C GLN A 108 -20.84 2.30 7.61
N SER A 109 -22.15 2.33 7.86
CA SER A 109 -23.13 2.61 6.81
C SER A 109 -22.81 3.91 6.08
N GLU A 110 -23.00 3.88 4.77
CA GLU A 110 -22.83 5.02 3.87
C GLU A 110 -23.92 5.00 2.80
N GLY A 111 -24.36 6.17 2.37
CA GLY A 111 -25.36 6.32 1.31
C GLY A 111 -24.75 6.84 0.02
N LEU A 112 -25.26 6.39 -1.12
CA LEU A 112 -25.07 7.05 -2.42
C LEU A 112 -26.42 7.57 -2.92
N VAL A 113 -26.49 8.88 -3.16
CA VAL A 113 -27.66 9.51 -3.78
C VAL A 113 -27.58 9.35 -5.29
N TRP A 114 -28.68 8.88 -5.86
CA TRP A 114 -28.85 8.70 -7.29
C TRP A 114 -29.94 9.62 -7.84
N ALA A 115 -29.64 10.27 -8.96
CA ALA A 115 -30.64 10.91 -9.82
C ALA A 115 -30.93 10.03 -11.05
N PRO A 116 -32.10 10.18 -11.69
CA PRO A 116 -32.36 9.56 -13.00
C PRO A 116 -31.29 10.00 -14.01
N GLY A 117 -30.57 9.04 -14.61
CA GLY A 117 -29.62 9.30 -15.69
C GLY A 117 -30.34 9.56 -17.02
N ALA A 118 -29.72 10.32 -17.94
CA ALA A 118 -30.29 10.62 -19.26
C ALA A 118 -30.53 9.36 -20.13
N ASP A 119 -29.78 8.30 -19.85
CA ASP A 119 -29.80 6.98 -20.49
C ASP A 119 -30.55 5.91 -19.67
N GLY A 120 -31.13 6.29 -18.52
CA GLY A 120 -31.77 5.37 -17.59
C GLY A 120 -30.80 4.55 -16.72
N LEU A 121 -29.49 4.76 -16.81
CA LEU A 121 -28.48 4.04 -16.01
C LEU A 121 -28.23 4.66 -14.64
N GLY A 122 -28.86 5.81 -14.35
CA GLY A 122 -28.69 6.53 -13.09
C GLY A 122 -27.42 7.38 -13.06
N LEU A 123 -27.46 8.48 -12.32
CA LEU A 123 -26.32 9.37 -12.11
C LEU A 123 -26.00 9.45 -10.61
N PRO A 124 -24.81 9.01 -10.16
CA PRO A 124 -24.31 9.29 -8.82
C PRO A 124 -24.22 10.81 -8.58
N VAL A 125 -24.88 11.31 -7.54
CA VAL A 125 -24.95 12.76 -7.23
C VAL A 125 -24.11 13.15 -6.02
N GLN A 126 -24.25 12.40 -4.92
CA GLN A 126 -23.58 12.74 -3.66
C GLN A 126 -23.51 11.52 -2.74
N GLY A 127 -22.42 11.36 -2.02
CA GLY A 127 -22.33 10.46 -0.87
C GLY A 127 -23.05 11.01 0.36
N ILE A 128 -23.47 10.12 1.27
CA ILE A 128 -24.03 10.46 2.58
C ILE A 128 -23.25 9.67 3.64
N HIS A 129 -22.78 10.38 4.67
CA HIS A 129 -22.02 9.83 5.79
C HIS A 129 -22.25 10.73 7.04
N PRO A 130 -21.82 10.38 8.26
CA PRO A 130 -22.10 11.17 9.47
C PRO A 130 -21.66 12.65 9.44
N ARG A 131 -20.72 13.01 8.56
CA ARG A 131 -20.23 14.38 8.40
C ARG A 131 -20.81 15.09 7.16
N ARG A 132 -21.72 14.43 6.44
CA ARG A 132 -22.44 14.95 5.27
C ARG A 132 -23.82 14.27 5.16
N THR A 133 -24.74 14.72 6.00
CA THR A 133 -26.14 14.23 6.03
C THR A 133 -27.08 15.04 5.13
N ALA A 134 -26.68 16.28 4.81
CA ALA A 134 -27.44 17.20 3.99
C ALA A 134 -27.12 17.04 2.49
N VAL A 135 -28.18 17.00 1.67
CA VAL A 135 -28.15 16.93 0.22
C VAL A 135 -28.88 18.17 -0.32
N PRO A 136 -28.17 19.22 -0.76
CA PRO A 136 -28.81 20.40 -1.34
C PRO A 136 -29.64 20.01 -2.56
N LEU A 137 -30.86 20.56 -2.70
CA LEU A 137 -31.74 20.19 -3.82
C LEU A 137 -31.46 20.99 -5.09
N GLY A 138 -30.85 22.17 -4.96
CA GLY A 138 -30.40 23.00 -6.09
C GLY A 138 -29.02 22.59 -6.61
N GLY A 139 -28.73 22.91 -7.87
CA GLY A 139 -27.41 22.73 -8.49
C GLY A 139 -27.49 22.27 -9.96
N ALA A 140 -26.36 22.30 -10.65
CA ALA A 140 -26.26 21.87 -12.06
C ALA A 140 -26.45 20.36 -12.26
N LEU A 141 -26.22 19.58 -11.20
CA LEU A 141 -26.31 18.11 -11.21
C LEU A 141 -27.69 17.62 -10.81
N GLY A 142 -28.30 16.85 -11.72
CA GLY A 142 -29.42 15.95 -11.47
C GLY A 142 -30.50 16.59 -10.62
N ASN A 143 -31.47 17.25 -11.25
CA ASN A 143 -32.60 17.83 -10.51
C ASN A 143 -33.27 16.72 -9.71
N LEU A 144 -33.06 16.73 -8.38
CA LEU A 144 -33.69 15.79 -7.46
C LEU A 144 -35.18 16.12 -7.27
N LEU A 145 -35.63 17.23 -7.86
CA LEU A 145 -37.01 17.62 -7.96
C LEU A 145 -37.60 17.13 -9.28
N VAL A 146 -38.75 16.45 -9.21
CA VAL A 146 -39.55 16.08 -10.38
C VAL A 146 -40.41 17.25 -10.86
N ASP A 147 -41.00 17.13 -12.05
CA ASP A 147 -41.92 18.12 -12.62
C ASP A 147 -43.03 18.46 -11.60
N GLY A 148 -43.04 19.72 -11.14
CA GLY A 148 -43.93 20.19 -10.06
C GLY A 148 -43.22 20.56 -8.74
N GLY A 149 -41.90 20.33 -8.63
CA GLY A 149 -41.09 20.80 -7.49
C GLY A 149 -41.06 19.87 -6.27
N ALA A 150 -41.52 18.62 -6.41
CA ALA A 150 -41.47 17.61 -5.37
C ALA A 150 -40.15 16.82 -5.40
N LEU A 151 -39.65 16.41 -4.24
CA LEU A 151 -38.49 15.53 -4.11
C LEU A 151 -38.85 14.10 -4.54
N ASP A 152 -38.03 13.48 -5.38
CA ASP A 152 -38.01 12.03 -5.59
C ASP A 152 -36.56 11.55 -5.64
N MET A 153 -36.02 11.22 -4.46
CA MET A 153 -34.60 10.91 -4.27
C MET A 153 -34.38 9.44 -3.99
N ILE A 154 -33.41 8.84 -4.68
CA ILE A 154 -32.98 7.47 -4.43
C ILE A 154 -31.70 7.47 -3.60
N VAL A 155 -31.66 6.65 -2.55
CA VAL A 155 -30.48 6.45 -1.71
C VAL A 155 -30.14 4.96 -1.67
N GLU A 156 -28.96 4.62 -2.17
CA GLU A 156 -28.35 3.30 -2.01
C GLU A 156 -27.56 3.29 -0.69
N ALA A 157 -28.08 2.62 0.35
CA ALA A 157 -27.45 2.52 1.65
C ALA A 157 -26.67 1.21 1.79
N ALA A 158 -25.34 1.31 1.89
CA ALA A 158 -24.47 0.20 2.26
C ALA A 158 -24.56 -0.05 3.77
N SER A 159 -24.67 -1.31 4.18
CA SER A 159 -24.78 -1.73 5.59
C SER A 159 -23.48 -2.35 6.08
N ASN A 160 -22.38 -1.60 5.93
CA ASN A 160 -21.05 -2.06 6.34
C ASN A 160 -20.99 -2.19 7.87
N PRO A 161 -20.44 -3.27 8.44
CA PRO A 161 -20.15 -3.35 9.86
C PRO A 161 -19.19 -2.26 10.31
N ALA A 162 -19.33 -1.81 11.55
CA ALA A 162 -18.38 -0.91 12.17
C ALA A 162 -17.29 -1.70 12.89
N PHE A 163 -16.03 -1.55 12.46
CA PHE A 163 -14.87 -2.14 13.09
C PHE A 163 -14.15 -1.07 13.92
N PRO A 164 -14.10 -1.20 15.26
CA PRO A 164 -13.26 -0.32 16.07
C PRO A 164 -11.80 -0.54 15.67
N GLN A 165 -11.08 0.51 15.26
CA GLN A 165 -9.72 0.41 14.73
C GLN A 165 -8.69 -0.31 15.63
N ARG A 166 -8.99 -0.49 16.93
CA ARG A 166 -8.05 -0.98 17.95
C ARG A 166 -8.48 -2.25 18.66
N ARG A 167 -9.63 -2.84 18.32
CA ARG A 167 -10.11 -4.06 18.97
C ARG A 167 -11.24 -4.70 18.20
N MET A 168 -11.39 -6.02 18.38
CA MET A 168 -12.60 -6.71 17.94
C MET A 168 -13.87 -6.09 18.52
N ALA A 169 -14.91 -6.02 17.69
CA ALA A 169 -16.25 -5.71 18.16
C ALA A 169 -16.78 -6.83 19.07
N ALA A 170 -17.63 -6.48 20.04
CA ALA A 170 -18.23 -7.46 20.95
C ALA A 170 -19.17 -8.46 20.25
N ASP A 171 -19.58 -8.16 19.01
CA ASP A 171 -20.59 -8.90 18.24
C ASP A 171 -19.99 -10.05 17.38
N GLY A 172 -18.72 -10.43 17.61
CA GLY A 172 -18.05 -11.53 16.90
C GLY A 172 -17.32 -11.11 15.62
N ASN A 173 -16.87 -12.08 14.81
CA ASN A 173 -16.17 -11.80 13.54
C ASN A 173 -17.17 -11.35 12.47
N LEU A 174 -17.40 -10.05 12.34
CA LEU A 174 -18.18 -9.48 11.22
C LEU A 174 -17.32 -9.32 9.96
N GLY A 175 -16.01 -9.57 10.03
CA GLY A 175 -15.03 -9.41 8.95
C GLY A 175 -14.99 -10.55 7.93
N SER A 176 -15.82 -11.59 8.11
CA SER A 176 -16.06 -12.64 7.13
C SER A 176 -17.56 -12.80 6.87
N LEU A 177 -17.93 -12.99 5.59
CA LEU A 177 -19.31 -13.32 5.20
C LEU A 177 -19.83 -14.58 5.91
N ARG A 178 -18.94 -15.52 6.23
CA ARG A 178 -19.30 -16.80 6.85
C ARG A 178 -19.79 -16.64 8.28
N THR A 179 -19.33 -15.60 8.97
CA THR A 179 -19.58 -15.37 10.40
C THR A 179 -20.43 -14.14 10.68
N ALA A 180 -20.64 -13.25 9.71
CA ALA A 180 -21.35 -11.98 9.91
C ALA A 180 -22.84 -12.10 10.26
N GLY A 181 -23.53 -13.16 9.81
CA GLY A 181 -24.97 -13.36 10.08
C GLY A 181 -25.90 -12.39 9.32
N ASP A 182 -27.16 -12.28 9.76
CA ASP A 182 -28.22 -11.53 9.07
C ASP A 182 -28.90 -10.44 9.92
N ARG A 183 -28.44 -10.24 11.16
CA ARG A 183 -29.03 -9.27 12.10
C ARG A 183 -28.89 -7.83 11.56
N PRO A 184 -29.98 -7.06 11.43
CA PRO A 184 -29.90 -5.65 11.01
C PRO A 184 -28.96 -4.81 11.88
N LEU A 185 -28.10 -4.03 11.24
CA LEU A 185 -27.09 -3.21 11.90
C LEU A 185 -27.55 -1.78 12.19
N TYR A 186 -28.41 -1.22 11.34
CA TYR A 186 -28.70 0.20 11.32
C TYR A 186 -30.18 0.50 11.54
N ARG A 187 -30.47 1.76 11.87
CA ARG A 187 -31.83 2.32 11.92
C ARG A 187 -31.85 3.62 11.14
N LEU A 188 -32.80 3.79 10.22
CA LEU A 188 -32.98 5.05 9.53
C LEU A 188 -33.49 6.09 10.54
N ARG A 189 -32.64 6.99 11.02
CA ARG A 189 -32.98 7.97 12.06
C ARG A 189 -33.67 9.21 11.50
N GLN A 190 -33.33 9.61 10.28
CA GLN A 190 -33.93 10.77 9.65
C GLN A 190 -34.01 10.62 8.13
N ALA A 191 -35.15 11.02 7.56
CA ALA A 191 -35.35 11.25 6.15
C ALA A 191 -36.38 12.37 5.99
N SER A 192 -35.92 13.59 5.74
CA SER A 192 -36.79 14.78 5.73
C SER A 192 -36.25 15.86 4.79
N LEU A 193 -37.12 16.71 4.28
CA LEU A 193 -36.75 18.03 3.78
C LEU A 193 -36.48 18.97 4.95
N GLY A 194 -35.44 19.80 4.85
CA GLY A 194 -35.10 20.85 5.81
C GLY A 194 -34.99 22.21 5.14
N LEU A 195 -35.59 23.24 5.75
CA LEU A 195 -35.40 24.64 5.39
C LEU A 195 -34.25 25.21 6.22
N ARG A 196 -33.04 25.16 5.69
CA ARG A 196 -31.82 25.64 6.34
C ARG A 196 -31.80 27.15 6.39
N ASP A 197 -31.50 27.71 7.55
CA ASP A 197 -31.22 29.13 7.75
C ASP A 197 -29.77 29.45 7.37
N ASP A 198 -29.58 30.29 6.34
CA ASP A 198 -28.25 30.61 5.84
C ASP A 198 -27.45 31.48 6.81
N GLU A 199 -28.12 32.37 7.56
CA GLU A 199 -27.46 33.22 8.56
C GLU A 199 -27.00 32.41 9.76
N VAL A 200 -27.83 31.48 10.26
CA VAL A 200 -27.43 30.59 11.37
C VAL A 200 -26.31 29.65 10.91
N TYR A 201 -26.39 29.10 9.70
CA TYR A 201 -25.32 28.25 9.15
C TYR A 201 -23.97 28.98 9.09
N HIS A 202 -23.95 30.22 8.60
CA HIS A 202 -22.71 31.00 8.58
C HIS A 202 -22.27 31.46 9.96
N LEU A 203 -23.18 31.72 10.91
CA LEU A 203 -22.82 31.99 12.30
C LEU A 203 -22.08 30.80 12.91
N LEU A 204 -22.54 29.57 12.68
CA LEU A 204 -21.87 28.35 13.16
C LEU A 204 -20.42 28.29 12.67
N LEU A 205 -20.20 28.51 11.36
CA LEU A 205 -18.85 28.52 10.76
C LEU A 205 -17.96 29.64 11.32
N ASP A 206 -18.52 30.85 11.47
CA ASP A 206 -17.81 32.02 12.01
C ASP A 206 -17.37 31.76 13.47
N VAL A 207 -18.24 31.13 14.27
CA VAL A 207 -17.94 30.74 15.65
C VAL A 207 -16.91 29.61 15.69
N GLU A 208 -17.05 28.55 14.87
CA GLU A 208 -16.10 27.43 14.83
C GLU A 208 -14.67 27.89 14.52
N VAL A 209 -14.51 28.76 13.51
CA VAL A 209 -13.20 29.32 13.11
C VAL A 209 -12.57 30.11 14.24
N LEU A 210 -13.31 31.05 14.83
CA LEU A 210 -12.79 31.91 15.89
C LEU A 210 -12.55 31.13 17.19
N LEU A 211 -13.45 30.22 17.54
CA LEU A 211 -13.32 29.38 18.73
C LEU A 211 -12.10 28.45 18.63
N GLY A 212 -11.92 27.79 17.48
CA GLY A 212 -10.78 26.90 17.22
C GLY A 212 -9.44 27.64 17.14
N LEU A 213 -9.43 28.85 16.57
CA LEU A 213 -8.25 29.70 16.60
C LEU A 213 -7.91 30.15 18.04
N MET A 214 -8.91 30.62 18.79
CA MET A 214 -8.71 31.06 20.17
C MET A 214 -8.16 29.95 21.08
N THR A 215 -8.59 28.71 20.90
CA THR A 215 -8.10 27.56 21.66
C THR A 215 -6.68 27.15 21.28
N ALA A 216 -6.28 27.38 20.03
CA ALA A 216 -4.95 27.10 19.53
C ALA A 216 -3.89 28.13 19.97
N LEU A 217 -4.28 29.39 20.13
CA LEU A 217 -3.40 30.48 20.56
C LEU A 217 -3.03 30.40 22.04
N ALA A 218 -1.86 30.92 22.41
CA ALA A 218 -1.41 30.87 23.79
C ALA A 218 -2.29 31.75 24.71
N PRO A 219 -2.56 31.34 25.97
CA PRO A 219 -3.37 32.10 26.91
C PRO A 219 -2.94 33.57 27.12
N THR A 220 -1.65 33.84 26.96
CA THR A 220 -1.02 35.16 27.14
C THR A 220 -1.17 36.07 25.92
N GLU A 221 -1.64 35.57 24.77
CA GLU A 221 -1.76 36.36 23.55
C GLU A 221 -2.95 37.31 23.56
N ALA A 222 -2.71 38.57 23.18
CA ALA A 222 -3.75 39.58 23.11
C ALA A 222 -4.83 39.25 22.06
N ARG A 223 -4.47 38.51 20.99
CA ARG A 223 -5.42 38.08 19.96
C ARG A 223 -6.43 37.08 20.52
N ARG A 224 -5.97 36.05 21.24
CA ARG A 224 -6.82 35.10 21.96
C ARG A 224 -7.83 35.80 22.87
N GLN A 225 -7.35 36.71 23.72
CA GLN A 225 -8.20 37.42 24.69
C GLN A 225 -9.24 38.30 24.00
N ARG A 226 -8.90 38.93 22.87
CA ARG A 226 -9.85 39.70 22.06
C ARG A 226 -10.90 38.80 21.42
N ILE A 227 -10.51 37.67 20.83
CA ILE A 227 -11.46 36.71 20.25
C ILE A 227 -12.44 36.21 21.31
N LEU A 228 -11.96 35.85 22.51
CA LEU A 228 -12.81 35.41 23.62
C LEU A 228 -13.90 36.44 23.95
N ARG A 229 -13.54 37.72 24.06
CA ARG A 229 -14.49 38.80 24.36
C ARG A 229 -15.43 39.10 23.20
N THR A 230 -14.96 38.97 21.96
CA THR A 230 -15.80 39.09 20.77
C THR A 230 -16.83 37.96 20.70
N LEU A 231 -16.43 36.71 20.94
CA LEU A 231 -17.34 35.57 21.03
C LEU A 231 -18.34 35.75 22.17
N GLN A 232 -17.89 36.19 23.34
CA GLN A 232 -18.78 36.50 24.47
C GLN A 232 -19.84 37.53 24.07
N ALA A 233 -19.45 38.64 23.47
CA ALA A 233 -20.37 39.68 23.04
C ALA A 233 -21.36 39.20 21.98
N ALA A 234 -20.92 38.34 21.05
CA ALA A 234 -21.80 37.75 20.04
C ALA A 234 -22.87 36.84 20.67
N PHE A 235 -22.49 36.01 21.65
CA PHE A 235 -23.43 35.15 22.38
C PHE A 235 -24.30 35.94 23.39
N ASP A 236 -23.86 37.10 23.86
CA ASP A 236 -24.70 38.02 24.65
C ASP A 236 -25.76 38.72 23.79
N ALA A 237 -25.48 38.93 22.50
CA ALA A 237 -26.43 39.51 21.55
C ALA A 237 -27.40 38.49 20.93
N LEU A 238 -27.16 37.19 21.17
CA LEU A 238 -28.00 36.11 20.66
C LEU A 238 -29.17 35.87 21.61
N ASP A 239 -30.39 35.99 21.10
CA ASP A 239 -31.56 35.51 21.81
C ASP A 239 -31.64 33.99 21.63
N LEU A 240 -31.44 33.23 22.70
CA LEU A 240 -31.44 31.77 22.63
C LEU A 240 -32.84 31.19 22.36
N ASP A 241 -33.90 31.97 22.54
CA ASP A 241 -35.26 31.61 22.18
C ASP A 241 -35.64 32.04 20.74
N ASP A 242 -34.85 32.94 20.13
CA ASP A 242 -34.98 33.39 18.72
C ASP A 242 -33.61 33.54 18.03
N VAL A 243 -32.91 32.40 17.90
CA VAL A 243 -31.59 32.35 17.28
C VAL A 243 -31.64 32.84 15.82
N THR A 244 -32.65 32.42 15.06
CA THR A 244 -32.84 32.84 13.66
C THR A 244 -33.00 34.35 13.53
N GLY A 245 -33.78 35.01 14.39
CA GLY A 245 -34.00 36.44 14.35
C GLY A 245 -32.78 37.28 14.76
N THR A 246 -31.86 36.72 15.54
CA THR A 246 -30.72 37.44 16.14
C THR A 246 -29.33 37.01 15.61
N ALA A 247 -29.24 35.95 14.81
CA ALA A 247 -27.98 35.44 14.27
C ALA A 247 -27.18 36.51 13.52
N ALA A 248 -27.84 37.33 12.69
CA ALA A 248 -27.20 38.40 11.95
C ALA A 248 -26.53 39.45 12.86
N ALA A 249 -27.13 39.76 14.01
CA ALA A 249 -26.56 40.67 15.00
C ALA A 249 -25.30 40.07 15.65
N ALA A 250 -25.34 38.78 16.01
CA ALA A 250 -24.18 38.06 16.53
C ALA A 250 -23.03 38.04 15.49
N ARG A 251 -23.32 37.71 14.22
CA ARG A 251 -22.33 37.72 13.14
C ARG A 251 -21.71 39.10 12.90
N HIS A 252 -22.52 40.16 12.98
CA HIS A 252 -22.01 41.53 12.85
C HIS A 252 -20.95 41.86 13.92
N LEU A 253 -21.09 41.31 15.14
CA LEU A 253 -20.09 41.46 16.21
C LEU A 253 -18.83 40.62 15.98
N LEU A 254 -18.94 39.47 15.31
CA LEU A 254 -17.79 38.62 14.94
C LEU A 254 -16.98 39.18 13.77
N ALA A 255 -17.63 39.88 12.84
CA ALA A 255 -17.03 40.34 11.58
C ALA A 255 -15.72 41.12 11.75
N PRO A 256 -15.57 42.07 12.71
CA PRO A 256 -14.30 42.76 12.92
C PRO A 256 -13.15 41.83 13.35
N ALA A 257 -13.43 40.74 14.07
CA ALA A 257 -12.41 39.79 14.47
C ALA A 257 -11.95 38.91 13.28
N LEU A 258 -12.88 38.56 12.38
CA LEU A 258 -12.61 37.81 11.15
C LEU A 258 -11.91 38.65 10.08
N ALA A 259 -12.09 39.97 10.09
CA ALA A 259 -11.49 40.89 9.12
C ALA A 259 -10.05 41.32 9.44
N LEU A 260 -9.44 40.81 10.52
CA LEU A 260 -8.02 41.09 10.81
C LEU A 260 -7.14 40.18 9.96
N HIS A 261 -6.16 40.78 9.29
CA HIS A 261 -5.25 40.14 8.35
C HIS A 261 -4.11 39.37 9.03
N ALA A 262 -3.64 38.30 8.40
CA ALA A 262 -2.46 37.59 8.86
C ALA A 262 -1.24 38.53 8.88
N ARG A 263 -0.26 38.23 9.74
CA ARG A 263 0.96 39.02 9.85
C ARG A 263 1.79 38.95 8.57
N ASP A 264 2.55 40.00 8.28
CA ASP A 264 3.54 39.96 7.20
C ASP A 264 4.52 38.80 7.40
N GLY A 265 4.72 38.00 6.34
CA GLY A 265 5.57 36.81 6.40
C GLY A 265 4.96 35.64 7.18
N ALA A 266 3.63 35.60 7.34
CA ALA A 266 2.94 34.42 7.86
C ALA A 266 3.26 33.18 6.99
N HIS A 267 3.30 32.01 7.64
CA HIS A 267 3.43 30.74 6.96
C HIS A 267 2.26 30.53 5.99
N GLN A 268 2.55 29.96 4.83
CA GLN A 268 1.63 29.73 3.72
C GLN A 268 1.25 28.25 3.67
N VAL A 269 -0.05 27.97 3.71
CA VAL A 269 -0.60 26.62 3.61
C VAL A 269 -1.34 26.49 2.28
N VAL A 270 -0.86 25.63 1.40
CA VAL A 270 -1.61 25.19 0.22
C VAL A 270 -2.51 24.03 0.65
N ALA A 271 -3.79 24.31 0.82
CA ALA A 271 -4.79 23.31 1.17
C ALA A 271 -5.31 22.62 -0.11
N VAL A 272 -5.30 21.30 -0.13
CA VAL A 272 -5.81 20.52 -1.26
C VAL A 272 -6.83 19.49 -0.79
N GLY A 273 -7.98 19.45 -1.45
CA GLY A 273 -9.00 18.46 -1.14
C GLY A 273 -8.47 17.06 -1.42
N HIS A 274 -8.60 16.15 -0.48
CA HIS A 274 -8.10 14.79 -0.62
C HIS A 274 -9.08 13.82 0.04
N ALA A 275 -9.15 12.61 -0.51
CA ALA A 275 -9.79 11.49 0.14
C ALA A 275 -8.91 10.27 -0.08
N HIS A 276 -8.13 9.92 0.94
CA HIS A 276 -7.48 8.62 0.97
C HIS A 276 -8.58 7.55 1.05
N ILE A 277 -8.56 6.55 0.16
CA ILE A 277 -9.57 5.48 0.14
C ILE A 277 -8.84 4.16 0.04
N ASP A 278 -8.86 3.39 1.12
CA ASP A 278 -8.14 2.12 1.19
C ASP A 278 -8.77 1.12 0.21
N SER A 279 -7.95 0.59 -0.70
CA SER A 279 -8.41 -0.33 -1.76
C SER A 279 -9.13 -1.53 -1.16
N ALA A 280 -8.61 -2.03 -0.05
CA ALA A 280 -9.31 -2.87 0.91
C ALA A 280 -8.63 -2.68 2.27
N TRP A 281 -9.41 -2.73 3.34
CA TRP A 281 -8.90 -2.68 4.72
C TRP A 281 -9.88 -3.37 5.68
N LEU A 282 -10.76 -2.57 6.29
CA LEU A 282 -11.87 -3.03 7.12
C LEU A 282 -13.14 -3.25 6.30
N TRP A 283 -12.98 -3.43 4.99
CA TRP A 283 -13.99 -3.74 3.97
C TRP A 283 -13.30 -4.37 2.74
N PRO A 284 -14.03 -5.19 1.97
CA PRO A 284 -13.51 -5.77 0.73
C PRO A 284 -13.48 -4.76 -0.44
N VAL A 285 -12.72 -5.06 -1.50
CA VAL A 285 -12.55 -4.19 -2.69
C VAL A 285 -13.88 -3.77 -3.32
N ARG A 286 -14.86 -4.67 -3.35
CA ARG A 286 -16.21 -4.38 -3.90
C ARG A 286 -16.90 -3.19 -3.21
N GLU A 287 -16.61 -2.95 -1.93
CA GLU A 287 -17.16 -1.83 -1.19
C GLU A 287 -16.38 -0.55 -1.48
N THR A 288 -15.05 -0.64 -1.64
CA THR A 288 -14.19 0.47 -2.07
C THR A 288 -14.65 1.07 -3.39
N ILE A 289 -15.00 0.24 -4.37
CA ILE A 289 -15.56 0.71 -5.65
C ILE A 289 -16.75 1.66 -5.42
N ARG A 290 -17.63 1.35 -4.47
CA ARG A 290 -18.78 2.19 -4.12
C ARG A 290 -18.39 3.42 -3.28
N LYS A 291 -17.38 3.29 -2.40
CA LYS A 291 -16.79 4.41 -1.64
C LYS A 291 -16.19 5.46 -2.56
N CYS A 292 -15.48 5.05 -3.61
CA CYS A 292 -14.99 5.92 -4.67
C CYS A 292 -16.16 6.68 -5.32
N ALA A 293 -17.23 5.98 -5.74
CA ALA A 293 -18.38 6.62 -6.36
C ALA A 293 -19.04 7.69 -5.45
N ARG A 294 -19.23 7.40 -4.15
CA ARG A 294 -19.77 8.35 -3.15
C ARG A 294 -18.89 9.58 -2.98
N THR A 295 -17.58 9.36 -2.90
CA THR A 295 -16.59 10.41 -2.68
C THR A 295 -16.44 11.29 -3.91
N PHE A 296 -16.31 10.69 -5.08
CA PHE A 296 -16.05 11.40 -6.33
C PHE A 296 -17.29 12.15 -6.83
N ALA A 297 -18.49 11.58 -6.65
CA ALA A 297 -19.74 12.31 -6.93
C ALA A 297 -19.86 13.56 -6.03
N SER A 298 -19.53 13.41 -4.75
CA SER A 298 -19.48 14.52 -3.79
C SER A 298 -18.45 15.59 -4.17
N ALA A 299 -17.22 15.20 -4.51
CA ALA A 299 -16.15 16.12 -4.89
C ALA A 299 -16.51 16.90 -6.17
N THR A 300 -16.93 16.21 -7.22
CA THR A 300 -17.33 16.85 -8.48
C THR A 300 -18.55 17.78 -8.30
N ARG A 301 -19.48 17.45 -7.39
CA ARG A 301 -20.60 18.34 -7.03
C ARG A 301 -20.15 19.59 -6.28
N MET A 302 -19.14 19.49 -5.41
CA MET A 302 -18.61 20.68 -4.73
C MET A 302 -17.85 21.59 -5.71
N MET A 303 -17.17 21.03 -6.71
CA MET A 303 -16.52 21.80 -7.78
C MET A 303 -17.51 22.60 -8.63
N ASP A 304 -18.77 22.15 -8.75
CA ASP A 304 -19.86 22.93 -9.37
C ASP A 304 -20.22 24.16 -8.52
N ALA A 305 -20.15 24.02 -7.19
CA ALA A 305 -20.59 25.04 -6.25
C ALA A 305 -19.49 26.06 -5.93
N ASP A 306 -18.22 25.65 -5.96
CA ASP A 306 -17.07 26.49 -5.65
C ASP A 306 -15.96 26.32 -6.72
N PRO A 307 -15.71 27.33 -7.56
CA PRO A 307 -14.67 27.27 -8.58
C PRO A 307 -13.24 27.29 -8.00
N GLY A 308 -13.05 27.70 -6.74
CA GLY A 308 -11.76 27.69 -6.05
C GLY A 308 -11.44 26.37 -5.34
N TYR A 309 -12.34 25.39 -5.38
CA TYR A 309 -12.10 24.07 -4.80
C TYR A 309 -11.28 23.18 -5.73
N HIS A 310 -10.17 22.66 -5.20
CA HIS A 310 -9.28 21.70 -5.86
C HIS A 310 -9.28 20.36 -5.11
N PHE A 311 -9.22 19.26 -5.86
CA PHE A 311 -9.20 17.89 -5.32
C PHE A 311 -8.12 17.05 -6.00
N VAL A 312 -7.44 16.19 -5.23
CA VAL A 312 -6.47 15.22 -5.71
C VAL A 312 -6.91 13.79 -5.44
N CYS A 313 -6.57 12.87 -6.34
CA CYS A 313 -6.79 11.44 -6.18
C CYS A 313 -5.62 10.65 -6.82
N SER A 314 -5.04 9.75 -6.03
CA SER A 314 -3.71 9.13 -6.23
C SER A 314 -3.71 7.84 -7.04
N GLN A 315 -4.75 7.01 -6.93
CA GLN A 315 -4.72 5.62 -7.38
C GLN A 315 -5.37 5.43 -8.75
N ALA A 316 -4.61 5.04 -9.77
CA ALA A 316 -5.15 4.82 -11.13
C ALA A 316 -6.27 3.76 -11.16
N VAL A 317 -6.18 2.69 -10.34
CA VAL A 317 -7.21 1.64 -10.27
C VAL A 317 -8.59 2.21 -9.92
N GLN A 318 -8.65 3.25 -9.10
CA GLN A 318 -9.92 3.86 -8.69
C GLN A 318 -10.62 4.55 -9.86
N TYR A 319 -9.84 5.12 -10.79
CA TYR A 319 -10.38 5.71 -12.01
C TYR A 319 -10.87 4.61 -12.97
N GLU A 320 -10.14 3.50 -13.11
CA GLU A 320 -10.57 2.37 -13.96
C GLU A 320 -11.89 1.80 -13.44
N TRP A 321 -12.05 1.65 -12.12
CA TRP A 321 -13.32 1.25 -11.52
C TRP A 321 -14.47 2.23 -11.82
N MET A 322 -14.20 3.53 -11.86
CA MET A 322 -15.24 4.51 -12.23
C MET A 322 -15.56 4.43 -13.72
N GLU A 323 -14.57 4.25 -14.58
CA GLU A 323 -14.76 4.06 -16.03
C GLU A 323 -15.67 2.85 -16.29
N ASP A 324 -15.38 1.72 -15.63
CA ASP A 324 -16.09 0.46 -15.83
C ASP A 324 -17.49 0.44 -15.19
N ARG A 325 -17.63 1.01 -13.98
CA ARG A 325 -18.84 0.82 -13.15
C ARG A 325 -19.74 2.05 -13.08
N TYR A 326 -19.18 3.24 -13.28
CA TYR A 326 -19.89 4.53 -13.19
C TYR A 326 -19.48 5.47 -14.32
N PRO A 327 -19.65 5.09 -15.60
CA PRO A 327 -19.07 5.81 -16.75
C PRO A 327 -19.52 7.28 -16.82
N ALA A 328 -20.75 7.59 -16.41
CA ALA A 328 -21.24 8.97 -16.33
C ALA A 328 -20.47 9.80 -15.31
N LEU A 329 -20.13 9.23 -14.15
CA LEU A 329 -19.29 9.89 -13.14
C LEU A 329 -17.85 10.03 -13.63
N PHE A 330 -17.31 9.03 -14.33
CA PHE A 330 -15.99 9.11 -14.93
C PHE A 330 -15.86 10.23 -15.95
N GLN A 331 -16.87 10.46 -16.82
CA GLN A 331 -16.85 11.60 -17.73
C GLN A 331 -16.79 12.93 -16.98
N ARG A 332 -17.48 13.06 -15.84
CA ARG A 332 -17.40 14.26 -15.01
C ARG A 332 -16.02 14.44 -14.38
N ILE A 333 -15.37 13.35 -13.96
CA ILE A 333 -13.98 13.40 -13.51
C ILE A 333 -13.10 13.94 -14.64
N ARG A 334 -13.24 13.43 -15.88
CA ARG A 334 -12.49 13.94 -17.05
C ARG A 334 -12.73 15.42 -17.29
N GLU A 335 -13.96 15.90 -17.19
CA GLU A 335 -14.30 17.32 -17.30
C GLU A 335 -13.57 18.16 -16.23
N ARG A 336 -13.53 17.68 -14.98
CA ARG A 336 -12.85 18.39 -13.88
C ARG A 336 -11.33 18.32 -13.95
N VAL A 337 -10.79 17.26 -14.54
CA VAL A 337 -9.37 17.19 -14.87
C VAL A 337 -9.03 18.24 -15.94
N ALA A 338 -9.86 18.36 -16.98
CA ALA A 338 -9.66 19.36 -18.03
C ALA A 338 -9.78 20.81 -17.53
N THR A 339 -10.55 21.07 -16.46
CA THR A 339 -10.61 22.40 -15.82
C THR A 339 -9.50 22.66 -14.79
N GLY A 340 -8.69 21.66 -14.44
CA GLY A 340 -7.64 21.77 -13.41
C GLY A 340 -8.16 21.76 -11.96
N GLN A 341 -9.47 21.58 -11.75
CA GLN A 341 -10.04 21.44 -10.39
C GLN A 341 -9.79 20.05 -9.81
N TRP A 342 -9.66 19.03 -10.66
CA TRP A 342 -9.30 17.67 -10.28
C TRP A 342 -7.90 17.33 -10.78
N GLN A 343 -6.99 16.94 -9.90
CA GLN A 343 -5.63 16.54 -10.26
C GLN A 343 -5.42 15.04 -9.98
N PRO A 344 -5.18 14.22 -11.01
CA PRO A 344 -4.58 12.92 -10.82
C PRO A 344 -3.16 13.11 -10.24
N VAL A 345 -2.87 12.45 -9.13
CA VAL A 345 -1.55 12.48 -8.45
C VAL A 345 -1.08 11.04 -8.27
N GLY A 346 0.05 10.81 -7.58
CA GLY A 346 0.43 9.46 -7.12
C GLY A 346 1.32 8.68 -8.08
N ALA A 347 1.08 8.78 -9.39
CA ALA A 347 1.78 8.08 -10.46
C ALA A 347 1.67 6.54 -10.44
N MET A 348 0.98 5.95 -9.46
CA MET A 348 0.93 4.50 -9.25
C MET A 348 -0.45 3.90 -9.55
N TRP A 349 -0.44 2.60 -9.86
CA TRP A 349 -1.65 1.80 -10.02
C TRP A 349 -2.48 1.78 -8.73
N VAL A 350 -1.84 1.45 -7.61
CA VAL A 350 -2.37 1.62 -6.25
C VAL A 350 -1.35 2.31 -5.35
N GLU A 351 -1.79 2.79 -4.18
CA GLU A 351 -0.87 3.18 -3.12
C GLU A 351 -0.27 1.90 -2.49
N ALA A 352 0.72 1.33 -3.17
CA ALA A 352 1.31 0.03 -2.83
C ALA A 352 2.14 0.11 -1.54
N ASP A 353 2.24 -1.00 -0.80
CA ASP A 353 3.32 -1.14 0.17
C ASP A 353 4.68 -1.02 -0.54
N MET A 354 5.67 -0.42 0.12
CA MET A 354 6.97 -0.16 -0.49
C MET A 354 8.06 -1.13 -0.06
N ASN A 355 7.81 -1.99 0.92
CA ASN A 355 8.81 -2.91 1.47
C ASN A 355 8.66 -4.33 0.90
N LEU A 356 7.43 -4.81 0.75
CA LEU A 356 7.13 -6.22 0.45
C LEU A 356 7.14 -6.56 -1.06
N PRO A 357 6.60 -5.71 -1.97
CA PRO A 357 6.66 -6.00 -3.40
C PRO A 357 8.10 -6.06 -3.92
N SER A 358 8.33 -6.86 -4.96
CA SER A 358 9.61 -6.88 -5.67
C SER A 358 9.91 -5.53 -6.33
N GLY A 359 11.18 -5.28 -6.67
CA GLY A 359 11.57 -4.08 -7.41
C GLY A 359 10.84 -3.94 -8.75
N GLU A 360 10.65 -5.05 -9.47
CA GLU A 360 9.89 -5.04 -10.72
C GLU A 360 8.42 -4.72 -10.49
N SER A 361 7.79 -5.24 -9.42
CA SER A 361 6.42 -4.85 -9.07
C SER A 361 6.29 -3.34 -8.81
N LEU A 362 7.24 -2.72 -8.11
CA LEU A 362 7.22 -1.26 -7.88
C LEU A 362 7.42 -0.47 -9.18
N VAL A 363 8.25 -0.98 -10.10
CA VAL A 363 8.33 -0.44 -11.47
C VAL A 363 6.97 -0.54 -12.18
N ARG A 364 6.29 -1.69 -12.08
CA ARG A 364 4.97 -1.89 -12.69
C ARG A 364 3.89 -1.01 -12.06
N GLN A 365 3.90 -0.79 -10.74
CA GLN A 365 3.02 0.19 -10.09
C GLN A 365 3.11 1.55 -10.80
N LEU A 366 4.32 2.05 -11.01
CA LEU A 366 4.59 3.33 -11.69
C LEU A 366 4.21 3.30 -13.17
N VAL A 367 4.57 2.22 -13.88
CA VAL A 367 4.30 2.10 -15.33
C VAL A 367 2.80 2.06 -15.61
N HIS A 368 2.04 1.21 -14.91
CA HIS A 368 0.60 1.12 -15.11
C HIS A 368 -0.11 2.39 -14.64
N GLY A 369 0.35 3.03 -13.56
CA GLY A 369 -0.20 4.30 -13.09
C GLY A 369 0.01 5.45 -14.09
N GLN A 370 1.26 5.71 -14.49
CA GLN A 370 1.59 6.79 -15.44
C GLN A 370 0.89 6.60 -16.78
N ARG A 371 0.96 5.40 -17.36
CA ARG A 371 0.31 5.14 -18.66
C ARG A 371 -1.20 5.30 -18.58
N TYR A 372 -1.83 4.86 -17.49
CA TYR A 372 -3.27 5.06 -17.32
C TYR A 372 -3.62 6.57 -17.35
N PHE A 373 -2.86 7.40 -16.63
CA PHE A 373 -3.12 8.85 -16.60
C PHE A 373 -2.81 9.53 -17.94
N GLU A 374 -1.75 9.12 -18.62
CA GLU A 374 -1.40 9.62 -19.96
C GLU A 374 -2.47 9.25 -20.98
N ASP A 375 -2.92 7.99 -21.00
CA ASP A 375 -3.91 7.50 -21.96
C ASP A 375 -5.29 8.15 -21.77
N ARG A 376 -5.71 8.36 -20.52
CA ARG A 376 -7.08 8.86 -20.22
C ARG A 376 -7.18 10.38 -20.13
N PHE A 377 -6.12 11.04 -19.67
CA PHE A 377 -6.13 12.47 -19.37
C PHE A 377 -5.05 13.26 -20.11
N GLY A 378 -4.06 12.61 -20.74
CA GLY A 378 -2.93 13.30 -21.37
C GLY A 378 -1.99 13.96 -20.36
N LEU A 379 -1.96 13.44 -19.12
CA LEU A 379 -1.18 13.99 -18.00
C LEU A 379 -0.22 12.93 -17.46
N ARG A 380 0.99 13.37 -17.13
CA ARG A 380 2.01 12.57 -16.41
C ARG A 380 2.20 13.18 -15.03
N CYS A 381 2.09 12.36 -13.98
CA CYS A 381 2.30 12.79 -12.61
C CYS A 381 3.79 13.09 -12.37
N ARG A 382 4.11 14.21 -11.72
CA ARG A 382 5.50 14.59 -11.39
C ARG A 382 5.89 14.24 -9.96
N GLU A 383 4.91 13.81 -9.17
CA GLU A 383 5.04 13.38 -7.80
C GLU A 383 4.51 11.97 -7.59
N VAL A 384 5.17 11.26 -6.69
CA VAL A 384 4.58 10.11 -6.01
C VAL A 384 3.88 10.61 -4.75
N TRP A 385 2.61 10.24 -4.58
CA TRP A 385 1.74 10.66 -3.48
C TRP A 385 1.20 9.42 -2.78
N ILE A 386 1.78 9.07 -1.63
CA ILE A 386 1.46 7.82 -0.91
C ILE A 386 1.56 8.08 0.60
N PRO A 387 0.49 8.58 1.23
CA PRO A 387 0.56 9.09 2.60
C PRO A 387 0.60 8.01 3.69
N ASP A 388 0.06 6.81 3.45
CA ASP A 388 -0.21 5.84 4.53
C ASP A 388 0.68 4.58 4.55
N VAL A 389 1.77 4.54 3.78
CA VAL A 389 2.64 3.34 3.69
C VAL A 389 3.59 3.18 4.89
N PHE A 390 3.85 1.91 5.24
CA PHE A 390 4.62 1.48 6.41
C PHE A 390 6.14 1.42 6.18
N GLY A 391 6.73 2.54 5.70
CA GLY A 391 8.18 2.71 5.51
C GLY A 391 8.63 2.71 4.05
N TYR A 392 9.82 3.25 3.78
CA TYR A 392 10.29 3.51 2.42
C TYR A 392 11.76 3.08 2.22
N PRO A 393 12.05 2.06 1.38
CA PRO A 393 13.40 1.61 1.11
C PRO A 393 14.21 2.62 0.29
N ALA A 394 15.54 2.56 0.45
CA ALA A 394 16.47 3.52 -0.14
C ALA A 394 16.59 3.45 -1.69
N ALA A 395 16.01 2.46 -2.35
CA ALA A 395 16.05 2.34 -3.81
C ALA A 395 15.01 3.20 -4.54
N LEU A 396 14.00 3.72 -3.83
CA LEU A 396 12.86 4.38 -4.45
C LEU A 396 13.18 5.68 -5.23
N PRO A 397 14.09 6.57 -4.81
CA PRO A 397 14.34 7.83 -5.53
C PRO A 397 14.70 7.65 -7.00
N GLN A 398 15.55 6.68 -7.35
CA GLN A 398 15.87 6.39 -8.76
C GLN A 398 14.67 5.82 -9.53
N LEU A 399 13.80 5.04 -8.87
CA LEU A 399 12.61 4.51 -9.51
C LEU A 399 11.61 5.64 -9.81
N PHE A 400 11.44 6.57 -8.87
CA PHE A 400 10.57 7.73 -9.06
C PHE A 400 11.07 8.58 -10.22
N LEU A 401 12.36 8.94 -10.25
CA LEU A 401 12.94 9.68 -11.37
C LEU A 401 12.81 8.93 -12.70
N GLY A 402 13.03 7.60 -12.68
CA GLY A 402 12.87 6.75 -13.85
C GLY A 402 11.42 6.68 -14.37
N ALA A 403 10.43 7.00 -13.56
CA ALA A 403 9.02 7.16 -13.97
C ALA A 403 8.64 8.63 -14.28
N GLY A 404 9.59 9.56 -14.25
CA GLY A 404 9.35 10.99 -14.46
C GLY A 404 8.86 11.74 -13.22
N CYS A 405 8.95 11.15 -12.03
CA CYS A 405 8.56 11.75 -10.77
C CYS A 405 9.77 12.33 -10.02
N GLU A 406 9.81 13.65 -9.89
CA GLU A 406 10.89 14.40 -9.22
C GLU A 406 10.53 14.78 -7.77
N ARG A 407 9.28 14.53 -7.38
CA ARG A 407 8.66 14.96 -6.13
C ARG A 407 8.09 13.75 -5.38
N PHE A 408 8.03 13.84 -4.05
CA PHE A 408 7.45 12.79 -3.21
C PHE A 408 6.67 13.38 -2.03
N ILE A 409 5.48 12.83 -1.75
CA ILE A 409 4.65 13.19 -0.61
C ILE A 409 4.27 11.94 0.18
N THR A 410 4.45 11.99 1.50
CA THR A 410 3.91 10.99 2.42
C THR A 410 3.62 11.56 3.82
N GLN A 411 3.02 10.78 4.72
CA GLN A 411 2.62 11.19 6.06
C GLN A 411 3.04 10.23 7.18
N LYS A 412 3.06 8.90 6.93
CA LYS A 412 3.12 7.88 7.99
C LYS A 412 4.32 8.00 8.94
N LEU A 413 5.46 8.52 8.49
CA LEU A 413 6.66 8.72 9.33
C LEU A 413 6.44 9.67 10.52
N SER A 414 5.39 10.50 10.50
CA SER A 414 4.97 11.30 11.66
C SER A 414 4.54 10.44 12.87
N TRP A 415 4.27 9.15 12.67
CA TRP A 415 3.84 8.20 13.70
C TRP A 415 4.99 7.39 14.32
N ASN A 416 6.24 7.73 14.01
CA ASN A 416 7.39 7.04 14.61
C ASN A 416 7.29 7.04 16.15
N LYS A 417 7.40 5.83 16.75
CA LYS A 417 7.21 5.61 18.19
C LYS A 417 8.27 6.31 19.05
N GLN A 418 9.52 6.34 18.61
CA GLN A 418 10.65 6.82 19.42
C GLN A 418 11.30 8.07 18.82
N ASN A 419 11.65 8.04 17.53
CA ASN A 419 12.36 9.13 16.89
C ASN A 419 11.45 9.91 15.96
N ARG A 420 11.17 11.14 16.36
CA ARG A 420 10.50 12.10 15.51
C ARG A 420 11.39 12.44 14.30
N PHE A 421 10.85 12.29 13.09
CA PHE A 421 11.59 12.62 11.87
C PHE A 421 11.99 14.11 11.83
N PRO A 422 13.24 14.44 11.44
CA PRO A 422 13.78 15.79 11.63
C PRO A 422 13.34 16.82 10.59
N HIS A 423 12.73 16.41 9.47
CA HIS A 423 12.36 17.31 8.36
C HIS A 423 10.87 17.24 8.01
N SER A 424 10.36 18.32 7.43
CA SER A 424 9.08 18.42 6.72
C SER A 424 9.30 18.59 5.22
N THR A 425 10.33 19.31 4.78
CA THR A 425 10.68 19.49 3.35
C THR A 425 12.18 19.30 3.13
N PHE A 426 12.58 18.32 2.33
CA PHE A 426 13.98 17.91 2.20
C PHE A 426 14.26 17.20 0.87
N ARG A 427 15.54 17.08 0.52
CA ARG A 427 16.01 16.21 -0.58
C ARG A 427 16.18 14.81 -0.03
N TRP A 428 15.52 13.82 -0.64
CA TRP A 428 15.73 12.42 -0.30
C TRP A 428 16.64 11.77 -1.33
N ARG A 429 17.80 11.28 -0.89
CA ARG A 429 18.77 10.58 -1.71
C ARG A 429 18.67 9.06 -1.51
N GLY A 430 18.60 8.35 -2.64
CA GLY A 430 18.60 6.90 -2.68
C GLY A 430 20.00 6.28 -2.81
N LEU A 431 20.05 4.95 -2.86
CA LEU A 431 21.30 4.17 -2.87
C LEU A 431 22.28 4.53 -3.99
N ASP A 432 21.78 4.86 -5.19
CA ASP A 432 22.58 5.19 -6.37
C ASP A 432 23.01 6.67 -6.42
N GLY A 433 22.55 7.47 -5.45
CA GLY A 433 22.74 8.91 -5.41
C GLY A 433 21.65 9.73 -6.11
N SER A 434 20.62 9.09 -6.68
CA SER A 434 19.44 9.79 -7.20
C SER A 434 18.67 10.50 -6.10
N GLU A 435 18.06 11.65 -6.42
CA GLU A 435 17.39 12.49 -5.43
C GLU A 435 16.02 12.98 -5.88
N VAL A 436 15.07 12.99 -4.94
CA VAL A 436 13.73 13.55 -5.14
C VAL A 436 13.40 14.57 -4.04
N LEU A 437 12.65 15.62 -4.39
CA LEU A 437 12.20 16.61 -3.43
C LEU A 437 11.00 16.04 -2.66
N THR A 438 11.15 15.88 -1.34
CA THR A 438 10.17 15.21 -0.48
C THR A 438 9.52 16.19 0.47
N HIS A 439 8.19 16.06 0.65
CA HIS A 439 7.42 16.81 1.62
C HIS A 439 6.57 15.90 2.52
N PHE A 440 6.61 16.13 3.82
CA PHE A 440 5.66 15.60 4.80
C PHE A 440 4.79 16.75 5.32
N PRO A 441 3.47 16.71 5.10
CA PRO A 441 2.56 17.72 5.63
C PRO A 441 2.74 17.87 7.15
N PRO A 442 3.11 19.05 7.66
CA PRO A 442 3.43 19.26 9.07
C PRO A 442 2.18 19.22 9.97
N VAL A 443 0.98 19.12 9.41
CA VAL A 443 -0.27 18.90 10.15
C VAL A 443 -0.38 17.48 10.76
N ASP A 444 0.57 16.59 10.46
CA ASP A 444 0.65 15.21 10.95
C ASP A 444 -0.56 14.33 10.58
N THR A 445 -1.27 14.69 9.51
CA THR A 445 -2.42 13.93 8.96
C THR A 445 -2.66 14.28 7.49
N TYR A 446 -3.22 13.34 6.73
CA TYR A 446 -3.75 13.56 5.38
C TYR A 446 -5.28 13.70 5.36
N ASN A 447 -5.89 13.75 6.56
CA ASN A 447 -7.33 13.88 6.81
C ASN A 447 -7.65 15.17 7.58
N ALA A 448 -6.95 16.28 7.26
CA ALA A 448 -7.18 17.54 7.95
C ALA A 448 -8.64 18.02 7.78
N THR A 449 -9.15 18.73 8.76
CA THR A 449 -10.52 19.28 8.74
C THR A 449 -10.56 20.80 8.62
N VAL A 450 -9.40 21.45 8.52
CA VAL A 450 -9.22 22.90 8.36
C VAL A 450 -9.78 23.66 9.56
N VAL A 451 -9.22 23.36 10.75
CA VAL A 451 -9.53 24.07 12.00
C VAL A 451 -8.32 24.85 12.53
N GLY A 452 -8.57 25.83 13.40
CA GLY A 452 -7.52 26.69 13.95
C GLY A 452 -6.43 25.90 14.68
N GLU A 453 -6.80 24.85 15.41
CA GLU A 453 -5.85 23.97 16.09
C GLU A 453 -4.90 23.25 15.12
N GLU A 454 -5.42 22.71 14.01
CA GLU A 454 -4.61 22.05 12.98
C GLU A 454 -3.67 23.03 12.29
N LEU A 455 -4.14 24.23 11.95
CA LEU A 455 -3.36 25.24 11.24
C LEU A 455 -2.20 25.79 12.09
N VAL A 456 -2.49 26.19 13.33
CA VAL A 456 -1.46 26.68 14.27
C VAL A 456 -0.49 25.56 14.65
N PHE A 457 -0.99 24.33 14.81
CA PHE A 457 -0.12 23.17 14.99
C PHE A 457 0.80 22.99 13.78
N SER A 458 0.25 22.91 12.57
CA SER A 458 0.98 22.74 11.31
C SER A 458 2.11 23.76 11.15
N GLU A 459 1.82 25.06 11.35
CA GLU A 459 2.84 26.11 11.33
C GLU A 459 3.94 25.84 12.38
N ARG A 460 3.59 25.59 13.64
CA ARG A 460 4.58 25.32 14.70
C ARG A 460 5.38 24.04 14.45
N ASN A 461 4.77 23.07 13.79
CA ASN A 461 5.29 21.72 13.62
C ASN A 461 6.27 21.62 12.44
N PHE A 462 6.14 22.51 11.45
CA PHE A 462 7.03 22.63 10.29
C PHE A 462 8.50 22.83 10.70
N LYS A 463 9.41 22.06 10.10
CA LYS A 463 10.82 22.00 10.53
C LYS A 463 11.74 22.96 9.79
N GLU A 464 11.34 23.40 8.59
CA GLU A 464 12.19 24.13 7.65
C GLU A 464 11.92 25.64 7.57
N HIS A 465 11.37 26.24 8.64
CA HIS A 465 11.17 27.70 8.77
C HIS A 465 12.41 28.55 8.44
N GLY A 466 13.61 27.95 8.55
CA GLY A 466 14.87 28.63 8.23
C GLY A 466 15.06 28.93 6.75
N TRP A 467 14.36 28.25 5.83
CA TRP A 467 14.52 28.46 4.39
C TRP A 467 13.21 28.51 3.58
N SER A 468 12.11 27.98 4.11
CA SER A 468 10.79 28.04 3.46
C SER A 468 9.70 28.46 4.43
N ASN A 469 8.63 29.06 3.91
CA ASN A 469 7.40 29.34 4.63
C ASN A 469 6.18 28.64 3.99
N TRP A 470 6.39 27.58 3.21
CA TRP A 470 5.32 26.88 2.50
C TRP A 470 5.12 25.47 3.05
N SER A 471 3.86 25.06 3.21
CA SER A 471 3.50 23.67 3.45
C SER A 471 2.22 23.28 2.72
N LEU A 472 2.08 22.00 2.41
CA LEU A 472 0.85 21.42 1.90
C LEU A 472 -0.06 20.94 3.05
N MET A 473 -1.38 21.03 2.88
CA MET A 473 -2.37 20.46 3.78
C MET A 473 -3.44 19.69 2.99
N PRO A 474 -3.32 18.35 2.91
CA PRO A 474 -4.40 17.51 2.43
C PRO A 474 -5.55 17.54 3.44
N PHE A 475 -6.75 17.92 2.99
CA PHE A 475 -7.93 18.00 3.85
C PHE A 475 -9.09 17.16 3.30
N GLY A 476 -9.89 16.60 4.21
CA GLY A 476 -11.02 15.72 3.89
C GLY A 476 -11.09 14.51 4.80
N HIS A 477 -12.23 13.81 4.76
CA HIS A 477 -12.37 12.52 5.45
C HIS A 477 -11.88 11.39 4.53
N GLY A 478 -10.79 10.73 4.92
CA GLY A 478 -10.19 9.60 4.19
C GLY A 478 -10.21 8.28 4.95
N ASN A 479 -9.26 7.40 4.62
CA ASN A 479 -9.15 5.97 4.96
C ASN A 479 -10.32 5.17 4.35
N GLY A 480 -11.56 5.49 4.71
CA GLY A 480 -12.75 4.89 4.11
C GLY A 480 -13.46 5.72 3.04
N GLY A 481 -12.87 6.84 2.63
CA GLY A 481 -13.51 7.85 1.78
C GLY A 481 -14.44 8.80 2.53
N GLY A 482 -15.18 9.60 1.75
CA GLY A 482 -16.06 10.68 2.23
C GLY A 482 -15.61 12.06 1.73
N GLY A 483 -14.29 12.29 1.70
CA GLY A 483 -13.63 13.49 1.18
C GLY A 483 -13.99 14.79 1.91
N PRO A 484 -13.63 15.95 1.33
CA PRO A 484 -13.92 17.26 1.90
C PRO A 484 -15.41 17.55 2.04
N THR A 485 -15.82 18.29 3.07
CA THR A 485 -17.21 18.79 3.20
C THR A 485 -17.32 20.25 2.78
N ARG A 486 -18.55 20.72 2.51
CA ARG A 486 -18.80 22.14 2.20
C ARG A 486 -18.35 23.06 3.35
N GLU A 487 -18.45 22.59 4.58
CA GLU A 487 -18.02 23.30 5.79
C GLU A 487 -16.50 23.43 5.85
N MET A 488 -15.73 22.44 5.38
CA MET A 488 -14.26 22.54 5.29
C MET A 488 -13.84 23.62 4.28
N ILE A 489 -14.47 23.65 3.11
CA ILE A 489 -14.22 24.66 2.07
C ILE A 489 -14.53 26.07 2.61
N GLN A 490 -15.66 26.22 3.30
CA GLN A 490 -16.06 27.49 3.92
C GLN A 490 -15.14 27.93 5.07
N ARG A 491 -14.53 26.99 5.80
CA ARG A 491 -13.51 27.28 6.82
C ARG A 491 -12.20 27.71 6.17
N ALA A 492 -11.74 27.02 5.12
CA ALA A 492 -10.54 27.39 4.37
C ALA A 492 -10.64 28.85 3.86
N ALA A 493 -11.80 29.25 3.32
CA ALA A 493 -12.04 30.63 2.90
C ALA A 493 -11.93 31.66 4.04
N ARG A 494 -12.30 31.30 5.27
CA ARG A 494 -12.19 32.17 6.45
C ARG A 494 -10.76 32.25 7.00
N PHE A 495 -9.95 31.21 6.79
CA PHE A 495 -8.53 31.18 7.14
C PHE A 495 -7.62 31.72 6.03
N ALA A 496 -8.19 32.24 4.93
CA ALA A 496 -7.40 32.72 3.81
C ALA A 496 -6.39 33.81 4.20
N ASP A 497 -6.79 34.69 5.11
CA ASP A 497 -5.96 35.78 5.59
C ASP A 497 -6.38 36.24 7.00
N LEU A 498 -6.33 35.32 7.97
CA LEU A 498 -6.83 35.56 9.33
C LEU A 498 -5.70 35.76 10.35
N ASP A 499 -5.70 36.89 11.07
CA ASP A 499 -4.75 37.18 12.14
C ASP A 499 -4.74 36.11 13.22
N GLY A 500 -3.55 35.55 13.50
CA GLY A 500 -3.32 34.46 14.44
C GLY A 500 -3.18 33.07 13.81
N ALA A 501 -3.47 32.92 12.52
CA ALA A 501 -3.30 31.67 11.77
C ALA A 501 -2.30 31.85 10.61
N PRO A 502 -1.72 30.75 10.08
CA PRO A 502 -1.10 30.78 8.75
C PRO A 502 -2.12 31.15 7.67
N GLN A 503 -1.64 31.68 6.54
CA GLN A 503 -2.49 32.01 5.39
C GLN A 503 -2.83 30.72 4.62
N VAL A 504 -4.13 30.48 4.39
CA VAL A 504 -4.62 29.27 3.72
C VAL A 504 -5.06 29.57 2.30
N ARG A 505 -4.51 28.87 1.32
CA ARG A 505 -4.98 28.94 -0.06
C ARG A 505 -5.37 27.56 -0.55
N MET A 506 -6.59 27.41 -1.05
CA MET A 506 -6.93 26.20 -1.81
C MET A 506 -6.21 26.23 -3.15
N GLY A 507 -5.54 25.14 -3.51
CA GLY A 507 -4.69 25.07 -4.70
C GLY A 507 -4.28 23.66 -5.06
N THR A 508 -3.33 23.54 -5.98
CA THR A 508 -2.81 22.26 -6.48
C THR A 508 -1.50 21.86 -5.80
N THR A 509 -1.15 20.59 -5.94
CA THR A 509 0.15 20.07 -5.49
C THR A 509 1.31 20.73 -6.23
N ASP A 510 1.13 21.01 -7.53
CA ASP A 510 2.13 21.70 -8.36
C ASP A 510 2.44 23.10 -7.84
N GLU A 511 1.42 23.88 -7.51
CA GLU A 511 1.59 25.24 -7.02
C GLU A 511 2.41 25.27 -5.72
N PHE A 512 2.23 24.30 -4.83
CA PHE A 512 3.06 24.16 -3.63
C PHE A 512 4.53 23.88 -4.00
N PHE A 513 4.79 22.85 -4.82
CA PHE A 513 6.15 22.48 -5.16
C PHE A 513 6.87 23.56 -5.97
N GLU A 514 6.18 24.27 -6.86
CA GLU A 514 6.75 25.38 -7.62
C GLU A 514 7.28 26.50 -6.71
N GLN A 515 6.61 26.79 -5.59
CA GLN A 515 7.11 27.79 -4.61
C GLN A 515 8.39 27.30 -3.92
N VAL A 516 8.38 26.06 -3.44
CA VAL A 516 9.51 25.45 -2.74
C VAL A 516 10.71 25.26 -3.67
N GLU A 517 10.46 24.88 -4.92
CA GLU A 517 11.47 24.76 -5.98
C GLU A 517 12.06 26.13 -6.33
N ALA A 518 11.25 27.18 -6.41
CA ALA A 518 11.73 28.54 -6.64
C ALA A 518 12.65 29.03 -5.50
N GLU A 519 12.31 28.74 -4.24
CA GLU A 519 13.17 29.05 -3.08
C GLU A 519 14.49 28.28 -3.13
N ARG A 520 14.43 26.97 -3.44
CA ARG A 520 15.62 26.12 -3.67
C ARG A 520 16.51 26.70 -4.76
N ASP A 521 15.94 27.04 -5.91
CA ASP A 521 16.67 27.53 -7.08
C ASP A 521 17.25 28.94 -6.86
N ALA A 522 16.66 29.71 -5.94
CA ALA A 522 17.20 30.98 -5.44
C ALA A 522 18.38 30.80 -4.44
N GLY A 523 18.76 29.56 -4.13
CA GLY A 523 19.92 29.23 -3.29
C GLY A 523 19.59 28.84 -1.85
N ALA A 524 18.33 28.52 -1.53
CA ALA A 524 17.97 28.00 -0.21
C ALA A 524 18.71 26.69 0.12
N ALA A 525 19.16 26.57 1.37
CA ALA A 525 19.86 25.39 1.86
C ALA A 525 18.87 24.28 2.25
N VAL A 526 18.39 23.53 1.26
CA VAL A 526 17.47 22.41 1.47
C VAL A 526 18.20 21.24 2.15
N PRO A 527 17.70 20.72 3.29
CA PRO A 527 18.33 19.60 3.98
C PRO A 527 18.27 18.30 3.15
N LEU A 528 19.17 17.37 3.45
CA LEU A 528 19.32 16.09 2.75
C LEU A 528 19.13 14.93 3.73
N TRP A 529 18.30 13.96 3.35
CA TRP A 529 18.25 12.64 3.97
C TRP A 529 18.82 11.61 3.01
N ASP A 530 19.80 10.82 3.45
CA ASP A 530 20.52 9.84 2.63
C ASP A 530 20.22 8.42 3.14
N GLY A 531 19.59 7.59 2.30
CA GLY A 531 19.21 6.21 2.63
C GLY A 531 17.72 6.01 2.88
N GLU A 532 17.37 4.94 3.62
CA GLU A 532 15.98 4.52 3.85
C GLU A 532 15.23 5.51 4.75
N LEU A 533 13.93 5.70 4.51
CA LEU A 533 13.04 6.37 5.46
C LEU A 533 12.36 5.28 6.30
N TYR A 534 13.06 4.84 7.33
CA TYR A 534 12.63 3.76 8.20
C TYR A 534 11.44 4.18 9.08
N PHE A 535 10.38 3.37 9.06
CA PHE A 535 9.17 3.59 9.86
C PHE A 535 9.20 2.75 11.14
N GLU A 536 9.06 3.40 12.29
CA GLU A 536 9.32 2.78 13.60
C GLU A 536 8.12 2.08 14.22
N MET A 537 7.12 1.76 13.42
CA MET A 537 5.85 1.18 13.85
C MET A 537 5.36 0.21 12.78
N HIS A 538 4.36 -0.61 13.10
CA HIS A 538 3.77 -1.59 12.20
C HIS A 538 4.74 -2.67 11.67
N ARG A 539 5.77 -3.03 12.43
CA ARG A 539 6.80 -4.01 12.00
C ARG A 539 6.28 -5.44 11.90
N GLY A 540 5.23 -5.78 12.62
CA GLY A 540 4.61 -7.10 12.54
C GLY A 540 3.93 -7.37 11.20
N THR A 541 3.65 -6.32 10.41
CA THR A 541 3.19 -6.45 9.02
C THR A 541 4.19 -7.13 8.09
N LEU A 542 5.46 -7.24 8.48
CA LEU A 542 6.46 -8.01 7.73
C LEU A 542 6.19 -9.53 7.79
N THR A 543 5.40 -10.00 8.76
CA THR A 543 5.19 -11.42 9.05
C THR A 543 3.73 -11.86 8.92
N SER A 544 2.77 -11.01 9.32
CA SER A 544 1.33 -11.32 9.28
C SER A 544 0.84 -11.74 7.89
N GLN A 545 -0.12 -12.66 7.79
CA GLN A 545 -0.75 -13.11 6.53
C GLN A 545 0.27 -13.68 5.54
N ALA A 546 1.01 -14.68 6.02
CA ALA A 546 2.09 -15.35 5.32
C ALA A 546 1.67 -15.90 3.94
N ARG A 547 0.48 -16.50 3.85
CA ARG A 547 -0.05 -17.07 2.59
C ARG A 547 -0.22 -16.01 1.49
N THR A 548 -0.65 -14.80 1.87
CA THR A 548 -0.78 -13.68 0.94
C THR A 548 0.58 -13.22 0.41
N LYS A 549 1.59 -13.10 1.29
CA LYS A 549 2.97 -12.72 0.90
C LYS A 549 3.62 -13.76 -0.02
N VAL A 550 3.47 -15.05 0.30
CA VAL A 550 3.96 -16.16 -0.55
C VAL A 550 3.23 -16.19 -1.89
N GLY A 551 1.90 -15.99 -1.88
CA GLY A 551 1.08 -15.88 -3.10
C GLY A 551 1.55 -14.75 -4.01
N ASN A 552 1.80 -13.56 -3.46
CA ASN A 552 2.34 -12.43 -4.21
C ASN A 552 3.71 -12.76 -4.82
N ARG A 553 4.67 -13.23 -4.01
CA ARG A 553 6.01 -13.58 -4.49
C ARG A 553 5.98 -14.62 -5.61
N ARG A 554 5.11 -15.63 -5.49
CA ARG A 554 4.90 -16.63 -6.54
C ARG A 554 4.37 -16.00 -7.83
N CYS A 555 3.39 -15.10 -7.73
CA CYS A 555 2.85 -14.41 -8.90
C CYS A 555 3.89 -13.51 -9.57
N GLU A 556 4.72 -12.79 -8.80
CA GLU A 556 5.82 -11.96 -9.32
C GLU A 556 6.81 -12.78 -10.14
N GLN A 557 7.22 -13.95 -9.62
CA GLN A 557 8.11 -14.88 -10.32
C GLN A 557 7.47 -15.40 -11.62
N LEU A 558 6.20 -15.79 -11.56
CA LEU A 558 5.46 -16.31 -12.72
C LEU A 558 5.20 -15.24 -13.78
N LEU A 559 4.97 -13.98 -13.41
CA LEU A 559 4.81 -12.88 -14.36
C LEU A 559 6.12 -12.61 -15.11
N ARG A 560 7.24 -12.51 -14.38
CA ARG A 560 8.59 -12.40 -14.98
C ARG A 560 8.87 -13.56 -15.93
N GLU A 561 8.55 -14.78 -15.50
CA GLU A 561 8.77 -16.00 -16.29
C GLU A 561 7.87 -16.04 -17.55
N ALA A 562 6.59 -15.67 -17.43
CA ALA A 562 5.66 -15.62 -18.55
C ALA A 562 6.13 -14.63 -19.63
N GLU A 563 6.54 -13.43 -19.21
CA GLU A 563 7.07 -12.41 -20.14
C GLU A 563 8.35 -12.87 -20.83
N LEU A 564 9.27 -13.49 -20.11
CA LEU A 564 10.51 -14.06 -20.66
C LEU A 564 10.20 -15.07 -21.76
N TRP A 565 9.36 -16.07 -21.47
CA TRP A 565 9.09 -17.15 -22.42
C TRP A 565 8.23 -16.69 -23.59
N TRP A 566 7.30 -15.76 -23.40
CA TRP A 566 6.57 -15.15 -24.51
C TRP A 566 7.46 -14.24 -25.37
N ALA A 567 8.44 -13.56 -24.79
CA ALA A 567 9.44 -12.83 -25.56
C ALA A 567 10.29 -13.78 -26.42
N ALA A 568 10.59 -14.99 -25.93
CA ALA A 568 11.27 -16.02 -26.72
C ALA A 568 10.38 -16.63 -27.81
N ALA A 569 9.12 -16.95 -27.48
CA ALA A 569 8.19 -17.61 -28.39
C ALA A 569 7.69 -16.71 -29.52
N ALA A 570 7.57 -15.40 -29.27
CA ALA A 570 7.01 -14.45 -30.21
C ALA A 570 8.01 -13.31 -30.53
N PRO A 571 9.05 -13.57 -31.34
CA PRO A 571 10.14 -12.62 -31.54
C PRO A 571 9.74 -11.34 -32.28
N ALA A 572 8.67 -11.38 -33.07
CA ALA A 572 8.11 -10.21 -33.75
C ALA A 572 7.14 -9.39 -32.89
N GLY A 573 6.85 -9.83 -31.66
CA GLY A 573 5.87 -9.21 -30.76
C GLY A 573 4.88 -10.24 -30.21
N VAL A 574 4.50 -10.06 -28.94
CA VAL A 574 3.52 -10.94 -28.26
C VAL A 574 2.13 -10.75 -28.89
N PRO A 575 1.36 -11.83 -29.12
CA PRO A 575 -0.01 -11.71 -29.60
C PRO A 575 -0.84 -10.74 -28.75
N ALA A 576 -1.66 -9.90 -29.38
CA ALA A 576 -2.36 -8.80 -28.70
C ALA A 576 -3.30 -9.28 -27.58
N ASP A 577 -3.94 -10.43 -27.74
CA ASP A 577 -4.78 -11.07 -26.73
C ASP A 577 -3.97 -11.54 -25.52
N VAL A 578 -2.79 -12.13 -25.76
CA VAL A 578 -1.87 -12.55 -24.70
C VAL A 578 -1.27 -11.33 -23.99
N ALA A 579 -0.87 -10.29 -24.72
CA ALA A 579 -0.33 -9.06 -24.14
C ALA A 579 -1.37 -8.36 -23.25
N ALA A 580 -2.62 -8.25 -23.73
CA ALA A 580 -3.72 -7.69 -22.95
C ALA A 580 -4.04 -8.55 -21.71
N GLU A 581 -3.93 -9.88 -21.81
CA GLU A 581 -4.11 -10.76 -20.67
C GLU A 581 -2.99 -10.61 -19.63
N LEU A 582 -1.73 -10.49 -20.04
CA LEU A 582 -0.60 -10.21 -19.15
C LEU A 582 -0.73 -8.84 -18.45
N ASP A 583 -1.15 -7.79 -19.16
CA ASP A 583 -1.45 -6.48 -18.56
C ASP A 583 -2.49 -6.61 -17.44
N ARG A 584 -3.56 -7.37 -17.71
CA ARG A 584 -4.64 -7.60 -16.74
C ARG A 584 -4.16 -8.39 -15.53
N LEU A 585 -3.38 -9.46 -15.74
CA LEU A 585 -2.81 -10.27 -14.66
C LEU A 585 -1.80 -9.48 -13.80
N TRP A 586 -1.02 -8.57 -14.40
CA TRP A 586 -0.20 -7.63 -13.64
C TRP A 586 -1.08 -6.75 -12.76
N LYS A 587 -2.08 -6.06 -13.32
CA LYS A 587 -3.00 -5.20 -12.56
C LYS A 587 -3.71 -5.94 -11.42
N ASP A 588 -4.09 -7.19 -11.64
CA ASP A 588 -4.71 -8.07 -10.63
C ASP A 588 -3.77 -8.30 -9.44
N VAL A 589 -2.47 -8.57 -9.68
CA VAL A 589 -1.44 -8.73 -8.63
C VAL A 589 -1.09 -7.40 -7.96
N LEU A 590 -0.91 -6.33 -8.75
CA LEU A 590 -0.57 -5.00 -8.24
C LEU A 590 -1.66 -4.46 -7.30
N LEU A 591 -2.94 -4.81 -7.52
CA LEU A 591 -4.01 -4.50 -6.59
C LEU A 591 -3.80 -5.16 -5.22
N GLN A 592 -3.36 -6.43 -5.19
CA GLN A 592 -3.10 -7.14 -3.93
C GLN A 592 -1.87 -6.62 -3.18
N GLN A 593 -1.06 -5.77 -3.81
CA GLN A 593 0.10 -5.11 -3.20
C GLN A 593 -0.25 -3.80 -2.50
N PHE A 594 -1.54 -3.43 -2.43
CA PHE A 594 -2.00 -2.30 -1.65
C PHE A 594 -1.53 -2.38 -0.19
N HIS A 595 -1.23 -1.23 0.43
CA HIS A 595 -0.55 -1.15 1.73
C HIS A 595 -1.35 -1.67 2.94
N ASP A 596 -2.63 -2.01 2.78
CA ASP A 596 -3.37 -2.78 3.80
C ASP A 596 -3.72 -4.22 3.42
N ILE A 597 -3.43 -4.62 2.17
CA ILE A 597 -3.61 -6.00 1.72
C ILE A 597 -2.33 -6.79 2.00
N ILE A 598 -1.25 -6.57 1.22
CA ILE A 598 -0.02 -7.36 1.33
C ILE A 598 0.66 -7.32 2.70
N PRO A 599 0.58 -6.22 3.50
CA PRO A 599 1.20 -6.20 4.82
C PRO A 599 0.43 -7.02 5.86
N GLY A 600 -0.80 -7.46 5.58
CA GLY A 600 -1.52 -8.37 6.48
C GLY A 600 -2.36 -7.65 7.55
N SER A 601 -2.85 -6.44 7.26
CA SER A 601 -3.57 -5.53 8.15
C SER A 601 -5.10 -5.41 7.94
N SER A 602 -5.75 -6.37 7.27
CA SER A 602 -7.17 -6.31 6.89
C SER A 602 -8.06 -7.35 7.59
N ILE A 603 -9.38 -7.30 7.34
CA ILE A 603 -10.33 -8.32 7.80
C ILE A 603 -10.17 -9.64 7.04
N THR A 604 -10.64 -10.76 7.63
CA THR A 604 -10.58 -12.11 7.06
C THR A 604 -11.02 -12.18 5.58
N TRP A 605 -12.12 -11.49 5.21
CA TRP A 605 -12.63 -11.51 3.83
C TRP A 605 -11.60 -10.98 2.81
N VAL A 606 -10.82 -9.94 3.17
CA VAL A 606 -9.80 -9.40 2.26
C VAL A 606 -8.74 -10.46 1.92
N TYR A 607 -8.37 -11.30 2.90
CA TYR A 607 -7.40 -12.37 2.68
C TYR A 607 -7.98 -13.58 1.96
N GLU A 608 -9.25 -13.92 2.21
CA GLU A 608 -9.96 -14.92 1.41
C GLU A 608 -9.99 -14.51 -0.07
N ASP A 609 -10.24 -13.24 -0.38
CA ASP A 609 -10.25 -12.70 -1.75
C ASP A 609 -8.82 -12.64 -2.34
N ALA A 610 -7.83 -12.12 -1.60
CA ALA A 610 -6.45 -11.97 -2.08
C ALA A 610 -5.78 -13.32 -2.36
N GLU A 611 -5.95 -14.32 -1.48
CA GLU A 611 -5.41 -15.66 -1.69
C GLU A 611 -6.08 -16.37 -2.88
N ALA A 612 -7.40 -16.21 -3.04
CA ALA A 612 -8.12 -16.74 -4.20
C ALA A 612 -7.63 -16.10 -5.51
N GLU A 613 -7.37 -14.78 -5.50
CA GLU A 613 -6.89 -14.06 -6.66
C GLU A 613 -5.46 -14.44 -7.03
N HIS A 614 -4.55 -14.56 -6.06
CA HIS A 614 -3.20 -15.08 -6.30
C HIS A 614 -3.23 -16.50 -6.88
N ALA A 615 -4.09 -17.38 -6.35
CA ALA A 615 -4.23 -18.73 -6.89
C ALA A 615 -4.75 -18.74 -8.33
N ARG A 616 -5.73 -17.87 -8.65
CA ARG A 616 -6.27 -17.71 -10.01
C ARG A 616 -5.21 -17.19 -10.99
N VAL A 617 -4.48 -16.15 -10.59
CA VAL A 617 -3.40 -15.57 -11.41
C VAL A 617 -2.29 -16.58 -11.64
N ALA A 618 -1.82 -17.25 -10.58
CA ALA A 618 -0.77 -18.26 -10.69
C ALA A 618 -1.18 -19.40 -11.63
N ALA A 619 -2.40 -19.94 -11.50
CA ALA A 619 -2.90 -20.98 -12.39
C ALA A 619 -2.92 -20.52 -13.86
N ARG A 620 -3.36 -19.28 -14.12
CA ARG A 620 -3.40 -18.75 -15.49
C ARG A 620 -2.00 -18.50 -16.08
N LEU A 621 -1.06 -18.02 -15.27
CA LEU A 621 0.32 -17.82 -15.71
C LEU A 621 1.02 -19.15 -16.01
N GLU A 622 0.76 -20.20 -15.23
CA GLU A 622 1.26 -21.54 -15.52
C GLU A 622 0.79 -22.04 -16.91
N GLU A 623 -0.47 -21.79 -17.27
CA GLU A 623 -1.00 -22.12 -18.60
C GLU A 623 -0.31 -21.30 -19.71
N LEU A 624 -0.13 -19.98 -19.50
CA LEU A 624 0.54 -19.10 -20.46
C LEU A 624 2.03 -19.46 -20.65
N ILE A 625 2.73 -19.79 -19.56
CA ILE A 625 4.12 -20.25 -19.59
C ILE A 625 4.21 -21.59 -20.34
N ALA A 626 3.33 -22.54 -20.04
CA ALA A 626 3.30 -23.82 -20.75
C ALA A 626 3.04 -23.63 -22.26
N ALA A 627 2.15 -22.71 -22.64
CA ALA A 627 1.86 -22.39 -24.03
C ALA A 627 3.05 -21.74 -24.74
N ALA A 628 3.80 -20.86 -24.08
CA ALA A 628 5.03 -20.28 -24.62
C ALA A 628 6.13 -21.35 -24.75
N LEU A 629 6.38 -22.14 -23.71
CA LEU A 629 7.40 -23.19 -23.69
C LEU A 629 7.16 -24.27 -24.74
N ALA A 630 5.90 -24.63 -25.01
CA ALA A 630 5.55 -25.57 -26.08
C ALA A 630 5.98 -25.12 -27.48
N GLN A 631 6.27 -23.82 -27.67
CA GLN A 631 6.74 -23.25 -28.94
C GLN A 631 8.26 -23.22 -29.06
N VAL A 632 8.99 -23.21 -27.93
CA VAL A 632 10.45 -22.96 -27.91
C VAL A 632 11.28 -24.06 -27.27
N ALA A 633 10.67 -25.04 -26.62
CA ALA A 633 11.35 -26.11 -25.88
C ALA A 633 10.88 -27.51 -26.29
N HIS A 634 11.71 -28.51 -26.03
CA HIS A 634 11.36 -29.92 -26.20
C HIS A 634 10.85 -30.52 -24.89
N GLY A 635 9.92 -31.47 -25.01
CA GLY A 635 9.46 -32.28 -23.88
C GLY A 635 10.62 -32.98 -23.16
N GLY A 636 10.63 -32.92 -21.83
CA GLY A 636 11.67 -33.54 -20.99
C GLY A 636 12.95 -32.71 -20.83
N THR A 637 13.00 -31.50 -21.40
CA THR A 637 14.02 -30.50 -21.06
C THR A 637 13.67 -29.73 -19.79
N VAL A 638 14.64 -28.99 -19.28
CA VAL A 638 14.52 -28.15 -18.09
C VAL A 638 14.80 -26.70 -18.48
N ALA A 639 13.83 -25.81 -18.27
CA ALA A 639 13.94 -24.39 -18.55
C ALA A 639 14.57 -23.63 -17.37
N ASN A 640 15.50 -22.74 -17.68
CA ASN A 640 16.17 -21.89 -16.70
C ASN A 640 15.70 -20.43 -16.84
N PRO A 641 14.87 -19.94 -15.90
CA PRO A 641 14.39 -18.55 -15.92
C PRO A 641 15.41 -17.54 -15.40
N SER A 642 16.59 -17.95 -14.91
CA SER A 642 17.64 -17.05 -14.42
C SER A 642 18.61 -16.64 -15.53
N ALA A 643 19.28 -15.49 -15.37
CA ALA A 643 20.16 -14.91 -16.39
C ALA A 643 21.49 -15.65 -16.59
N PHE A 644 21.88 -16.49 -15.63
CA PHE A 644 23.17 -17.20 -15.63
C PHE A 644 22.99 -18.70 -15.80
N ALA A 645 24.03 -19.35 -16.34
CA ALA A 645 24.09 -20.80 -16.40
C ALA A 645 24.26 -21.39 -14.99
N ARG A 646 23.55 -22.48 -14.72
CA ARG A 646 23.64 -23.21 -13.45
C ARG A 646 23.66 -24.71 -13.64
N THR A 647 24.37 -25.39 -12.75
CA THR A 647 24.38 -26.83 -12.58
C THR A 647 23.91 -27.12 -11.17
N GLU A 648 22.81 -27.85 -11.03
CA GLU A 648 22.21 -28.11 -9.72
C GLU A 648 21.54 -29.48 -9.65
N VAL A 649 21.32 -29.96 -8.42
CA VAL A 649 20.57 -31.20 -8.15
C VAL A 649 19.10 -30.86 -7.91
N VAL A 650 18.26 -31.19 -8.90
CA VAL A 650 16.80 -31.02 -8.82
C VAL A 650 16.11 -32.37 -8.61
N ALA A 651 14.84 -32.32 -8.22
CA ALA A 651 13.98 -33.50 -8.28
C ALA A 651 13.42 -33.65 -9.70
N ASP A 652 13.46 -34.86 -10.25
CA ASP A 652 12.75 -35.19 -11.49
C ASP A 652 11.23 -35.38 -11.25
N ALA A 653 10.49 -35.71 -12.31
CA ALA A 653 9.04 -35.92 -12.22
C ALA A 653 8.62 -37.08 -11.28
N THR A 654 9.55 -37.96 -10.88
CA THR A 654 9.33 -39.04 -9.91
C THR A 654 9.75 -38.67 -8.49
N GLY A 655 10.37 -37.50 -8.30
CA GLY A 655 10.94 -37.04 -7.04
C GLY A 655 12.40 -37.43 -6.81
N ALA A 656 13.00 -38.19 -7.74
CA ALA A 656 14.38 -38.65 -7.63
C ALA A 656 15.37 -37.50 -7.92
N PRO A 657 16.49 -37.41 -7.17
CA PRO A 657 17.50 -36.38 -7.42
C PRO A 657 18.25 -36.64 -8.73
N VAL A 658 18.30 -35.63 -9.59
CA VAL A 658 19.03 -35.66 -10.87
C VAL A 658 19.84 -34.37 -11.04
N VAL A 659 20.98 -34.49 -11.72
CA VAL A 659 21.82 -33.33 -12.06
C VAL A 659 21.32 -32.74 -13.38
N VAL A 660 21.15 -31.42 -13.38
CA VAL A 660 20.79 -30.64 -14.58
C VAL A 660 21.78 -29.51 -14.75
N THR A 661 22.26 -29.32 -15.98
CA THR A 661 22.97 -28.12 -16.40
C THR A 661 22.13 -27.39 -17.44
N ALA A 662 21.83 -26.12 -17.19
CA ALA A 662 21.06 -25.28 -18.10
C ALA A 662 21.73 -23.91 -18.28
N PRO A 663 21.83 -23.39 -19.52
CA PRO A 663 22.28 -22.01 -19.77
C PRO A 663 21.28 -21.00 -19.18
N GLY A 664 21.72 -19.77 -18.94
CA GLY A 664 20.81 -18.69 -18.51
C GLY A 664 19.74 -18.40 -19.58
N PHE A 665 18.51 -18.13 -19.18
CA PHE A 665 17.37 -17.89 -20.08
C PHE A 665 17.26 -18.92 -21.23
N GLY A 666 17.52 -20.19 -20.93
CA GLY A 666 17.58 -21.26 -21.91
C GLY A 666 17.26 -22.64 -21.33
N PHE A 667 17.60 -23.68 -22.08
CA PHE A 667 17.14 -25.05 -21.81
C PHE A 667 18.30 -26.03 -21.56
N GLY A 668 18.18 -26.81 -20.50
CA GLY A 668 19.08 -27.90 -20.13
C GLY A 668 18.45 -29.28 -20.34
N SER A 669 19.28 -30.32 -20.35
CA SER A 669 18.84 -31.72 -20.39
C SER A 669 19.21 -32.45 -19.11
N ALA A 670 18.30 -33.27 -18.59
CA ALA A 670 18.51 -34.01 -17.35
C ALA A 670 19.45 -35.20 -17.53
N GLY A 671 20.30 -35.45 -16.52
CA GLY A 671 21.15 -36.66 -16.45
C GLY A 671 22.36 -36.67 -17.39
N GLN A 672 22.65 -35.56 -18.09
CA GLN A 672 23.84 -35.43 -18.94
C GLN A 672 25.08 -34.90 -18.21
N ALA A 673 24.93 -34.46 -16.96
CA ALA A 673 26.02 -33.92 -16.15
C ALA A 673 26.35 -34.85 -14.97
N GLU A 674 27.64 -35.00 -14.68
CA GLU A 674 28.14 -35.62 -13.45
C GLU A 674 28.47 -34.53 -12.43
N VAL A 675 28.19 -34.80 -11.15
CA VAL A 675 28.67 -33.96 -10.04
C VAL A 675 29.71 -34.77 -9.27
N ASP A 676 30.95 -34.29 -9.32
CA ASP A 676 32.07 -34.88 -8.60
C ASP A 676 31.93 -34.71 -7.08
N ASP A 677 31.36 -33.57 -6.67
CA ASP A 677 31.14 -33.22 -5.28
C ASP A 677 29.89 -33.91 -4.69
N ARG A 678 30.05 -35.15 -4.25
CA ARG A 678 28.95 -35.97 -3.70
C ARG A 678 28.71 -35.72 -2.21
N VAL A 679 27.46 -35.95 -1.80
CA VAL A 679 27.09 -35.95 -0.38
C VAL A 679 27.53 -37.26 0.28
N VAL A 680 28.12 -37.15 1.46
CA VAL A 680 28.51 -38.28 2.33
C VAL A 680 27.81 -38.12 3.67
N CYS A 681 27.14 -39.17 4.14
CA CYS A 681 26.41 -39.17 5.40
C CYS A 681 27.08 -40.05 6.45
N THR A 682 26.94 -39.65 7.71
CA THR A 682 27.17 -40.48 8.90
C THR A 682 25.87 -40.58 9.71
N GLU A 683 25.92 -41.14 10.92
CA GLU A 683 24.75 -41.21 11.81
C GLU A 683 24.25 -39.81 12.23
N HIS A 684 25.15 -38.85 12.39
CA HIS A 684 24.86 -37.51 12.95
C HIS A 684 25.43 -36.35 12.13
N SER A 685 25.83 -36.60 10.88
CA SER A 685 26.32 -35.56 9.99
C SER A 685 26.11 -35.88 8.52
N PHE A 686 26.09 -34.84 7.69
CA PHE A 686 26.31 -34.97 6.25
C PHE A 686 27.30 -33.91 5.77
N THR A 687 28.02 -34.21 4.69
CA THR A 687 29.02 -33.31 4.11
C THR A 687 29.04 -33.40 2.60
N ASN A 688 29.32 -32.27 1.95
CA ASN A 688 29.79 -32.18 0.58
C ASN A 688 31.11 -31.38 0.58
N GLY A 689 31.58 -30.96 -0.59
CA GLY A 689 32.84 -30.25 -0.81
C GLY A 689 32.80 -28.78 -0.37
N HIS A 690 31.63 -28.28 0.03
CA HIS A 690 31.42 -26.92 0.51
C HIS A 690 31.09 -26.86 1.99
N LEU A 691 30.23 -27.77 2.48
CA LEU A 691 29.70 -27.77 3.84
C LEU A 691 29.88 -29.11 4.54
N SER A 692 30.10 -29.05 5.85
CA SER A 692 29.95 -30.19 6.77
C SER A 692 28.98 -29.78 7.88
N VAL A 693 27.88 -30.52 8.02
CA VAL A 693 26.78 -30.19 8.94
C VAL A 693 26.58 -31.33 9.92
N SER A 694 26.48 -31.02 11.21
CA SER A 694 26.24 -32.01 12.27
C SER A 694 25.06 -31.62 13.15
N TRP A 695 24.40 -32.62 13.74
CA TRP A 695 23.25 -32.42 14.63
C TRP A 695 23.29 -33.32 15.86
N ASN A 696 22.55 -32.93 16.91
CA ASN A 696 22.41 -33.71 18.14
C ASN A 696 21.25 -34.74 18.07
N LEU A 697 21.03 -35.46 19.17
CA LEU A 697 19.97 -36.48 19.26
C LEU A 697 18.54 -35.91 19.17
N ASP A 698 18.38 -34.62 19.45
CA ASP A 698 17.12 -33.88 19.33
C ASP A 698 16.95 -33.27 17.91
N GLY A 699 17.89 -33.54 17.00
CA GLY A 699 17.88 -33.06 15.62
C GLY A 699 18.22 -31.58 15.47
N GLU A 700 18.75 -30.94 16.50
CA GLU A 700 19.21 -29.55 16.45
C GLU A 700 20.57 -29.49 15.74
N ILE A 701 20.73 -28.54 14.83
CA ILE A 701 21.98 -28.36 14.10
C ILE A 701 22.99 -27.71 15.05
N THR A 702 24.08 -28.43 15.33
CA THR A 702 25.12 -28.02 16.29
C THR A 702 26.38 -27.48 15.63
N SER A 703 26.55 -27.70 14.32
CA SER A 703 27.73 -27.28 13.57
C SER A 703 27.42 -27.19 12.08
N ILE A 704 27.89 -26.12 11.45
CA ILE A 704 27.92 -25.92 10.00
C ILE A 704 29.32 -25.38 9.67
N ILE A 705 30.15 -26.18 9.01
CA ILE A 705 31.53 -25.81 8.68
C ILE A 705 31.62 -25.48 7.19
N ASP A 706 32.17 -24.30 6.86
CA ASP A 706 32.70 -24.00 5.54
C ASP A 706 33.98 -24.83 5.33
N VAL A 707 33.89 -25.83 4.46
CA VAL A 707 34.96 -26.79 4.18
C VAL A 707 36.16 -26.11 3.52
N ALA A 708 35.91 -25.10 2.67
CA ALA A 708 36.96 -24.41 1.94
C ALA A 708 37.75 -23.47 2.85
N ALA A 709 37.06 -22.74 3.73
CA ALA A 709 37.70 -21.86 4.71
C ALA A 709 38.19 -22.59 5.96
N GLY A 710 37.67 -23.81 6.23
CA GLY A 710 37.88 -24.51 7.48
C GLY A 710 37.30 -23.77 8.68
N ARG A 711 36.20 -23.02 8.49
CA ARG A 711 35.60 -22.12 9.48
C ARG A 711 34.23 -22.63 9.90
N GLU A 712 33.99 -22.64 11.21
CA GLU A 712 32.68 -22.91 11.80
C GLU A 712 31.79 -21.66 11.67
N LEU A 713 30.52 -21.86 11.31
CA LEU A 713 29.54 -20.77 11.18
C LEU A 713 28.85 -20.47 12.51
N LEU A 714 28.66 -21.48 13.37
CA LEU A 714 27.94 -21.33 14.63
C LEU A 714 28.90 -21.09 15.81
N PRO A 715 28.58 -20.22 16.77
CA PRO A 715 29.37 -20.09 17.99
C PRO A 715 29.38 -21.39 18.81
N GLU A 716 30.47 -21.66 19.54
CA GLU A 716 30.58 -22.86 20.37
C GLU A 716 29.40 -22.99 21.34
N GLY A 717 28.79 -24.18 21.41
CA GLY A 717 27.68 -24.49 22.30
C GLY A 717 26.31 -23.95 21.87
N HIS A 718 26.22 -23.29 20.71
CA HIS A 718 24.96 -22.76 20.17
C HIS A 718 24.39 -23.69 19.10
N THR A 719 23.07 -23.62 18.89
CA THR A 719 22.35 -24.42 17.89
C THR A 719 21.38 -23.56 17.10
N VAL A 720 21.11 -23.98 15.85
CA VAL A 720 19.98 -23.42 15.10
C VAL A 720 18.69 -23.90 15.74
N SER A 721 17.81 -22.97 16.15
CA SER A 721 16.61 -23.30 16.92
C SER A 721 15.36 -22.58 16.43
N LEU A 722 14.22 -23.29 16.48
CA LEU A 722 12.91 -22.67 16.37
C LEU A 722 12.55 -22.08 17.73
N GLU A 723 12.10 -20.83 17.77
CA GLU A 723 11.72 -20.11 18.98
C GLU A 723 10.25 -19.68 18.92
N LEU A 724 9.52 -19.86 20.02
CA LEU A 724 8.15 -19.40 20.18
C LEU A 724 8.10 -18.26 21.19
N ALA A 725 7.51 -17.14 20.80
CA ALA A 725 7.38 -15.95 21.63
C ALA A 725 5.90 -15.56 21.81
N PRO A 726 5.48 -15.13 23.02
CA PRO A 726 4.19 -14.48 23.20
C PRO A 726 4.20 -13.10 22.54
N ASP A 727 3.20 -12.82 21.71
CA ASP A 727 3.10 -11.62 20.90
C ASP A 727 1.87 -10.79 21.30
N HIS A 728 2.12 -9.84 22.19
CA HIS A 728 1.11 -8.93 22.72
C HIS A 728 1.55 -7.47 22.48
N PRO A 729 1.28 -6.91 21.30
CA PRO A 729 1.64 -5.54 20.99
C PRO A 729 0.83 -4.52 21.79
N VAL A 730 1.31 -3.26 21.83
CA VAL A 730 0.71 -2.23 22.68
C VAL A 730 -0.64 -1.72 22.15
N GLU A 731 -0.78 -1.59 20.83
CA GLU A 731 -1.90 -0.83 20.24
C GLU A 731 -2.59 -1.53 19.07
N TYR A 732 -1.84 -2.11 18.13
CA TYR A 732 -2.39 -2.71 16.91
C TYR A 732 -1.89 -4.13 16.70
N ASP A 733 -2.75 -5.14 16.90
CA ASP A 733 -2.40 -6.56 16.85
C ASP A 733 -1.67 -6.96 15.55
N ALA A 734 -2.35 -7.06 14.40
CA ALA A 734 -1.71 -7.52 13.16
C ALA A 734 -0.57 -6.63 12.65
N TRP A 735 -0.52 -5.37 13.07
CA TRP A 735 0.47 -4.40 12.61
C TRP A 735 1.74 -4.40 13.43
N ASP A 736 1.65 -4.24 14.75
CA ASP A 736 2.81 -3.98 15.59
C ASP A 736 3.42 -5.26 16.11
N VAL A 737 4.75 -5.35 16.14
CA VAL A 737 5.49 -6.26 17.01
C VAL A 737 6.41 -5.39 17.87
N GLU A 738 6.61 -5.77 19.12
CA GLU A 738 7.38 -5.00 20.09
C GLU A 738 8.74 -5.67 20.35
N ALA A 739 9.74 -4.88 20.76
CA ALA A 739 11.10 -5.39 20.96
C ALA A 739 11.14 -6.55 21.98
N TRP A 740 10.37 -6.43 23.07
CA TRP A 740 10.31 -7.46 24.13
C TRP A 740 9.65 -8.76 23.69
N THR A 741 8.85 -8.77 22.61
CA THR A 741 8.25 -10.02 22.10
C THR A 741 9.35 -11.05 21.87
N ARG A 742 10.51 -10.63 21.36
CA ARG A 742 11.63 -11.52 21.08
C ARG A 742 12.42 -11.93 22.31
N ASP A 743 12.61 -11.01 23.24
CA ASP A 743 13.27 -11.29 24.52
C ASP A 743 12.52 -12.36 25.34
N LEU A 744 11.23 -12.57 25.04
CA LEU A 744 10.37 -13.60 25.64
C LEU A 744 10.32 -14.91 24.84
N GLY A 745 11.06 -15.01 23.73
CA GLY A 745 11.17 -16.21 22.91
C GLY A 745 11.84 -17.36 23.67
N HIS A 746 11.36 -18.58 23.44
CA HIS A 746 11.97 -19.79 23.99
C HIS A 746 12.03 -20.91 22.94
N PRO A 747 13.07 -21.77 22.96
CA PRO A 747 13.19 -22.87 22.01
C PRO A 747 11.99 -23.82 22.02
N VAL A 748 11.56 -24.23 20.84
CA VAL A 748 10.46 -25.17 20.62
C VAL A 748 10.91 -26.60 20.92
N GLY A 749 10.37 -27.16 22.01
CA GLY A 749 10.58 -28.55 22.39
C GLY A 749 9.69 -29.56 21.64
N GLY A 750 9.48 -30.73 22.27
CA GLY A 750 8.49 -31.70 21.79
C GLY A 750 8.92 -32.52 20.56
N VAL A 751 10.21 -32.86 20.46
CA VAL A 751 10.73 -33.76 19.41
C VAL A 751 9.98 -35.10 19.44
N GLN A 752 9.40 -35.46 18.30
CA GLN A 752 8.73 -36.74 18.10
C GLN A 752 9.62 -37.75 17.38
N SER A 753 10.38 -37.29 16.40
CA SER A 753 11.31 -38.13 15.64
C SER A 753 12.41 -37.30 14.98
N VAL A 754 13.59 -37.90 14.88
CA VAL A 754 14.73 -37.42 14.10
C VAL A 754 15.15 -38.56 13.19
N ALA A 755 15.20 -38.32 11.88
CA ALA A 755 15.55 -39.36 10.91
C ALA A 755 16.28 -38.77 9.70
N LEU A 756 17.34 -39.46 9.27
CA LEU A 756 17.91 -39.25 7.94
C LEU A 756 17.01 -39.98 6.94
N VAL A 757 16.11 -39.24 6.27
CA VAL A 757 15.09 -39.80 5.36
C VAL A 757 15.60 -40.00 3.93
N GLU A 758 16.69 -39.31 3.59
CA GLU A 758 17.47 -39.51 2.37
C GLU A 758 18.97 -39.45 2.71
N ASP A 759 19.76 -40.40 2.22
CA ASP A 759 21.21 -40.54 2.45
C ASP A 759 21.99 -40.80 1.15
N GLY A 760 21.44 -40.35 0.02
CA GLY A 760 21.98 -40.59 -1.31
C GLY A 760 23.16 -39.67 -1.67
N PRO A 761 23.98 -40.04 -2.67
CA PRO A 761 25.18 -39.28 -3.05
C PRO A 761 24.91 -37.92 -3.69
N LEU A 762 23.67 -37.65 -4.13
CA LEU A 762 23.28 -36.37 -4.73
C LEU A 762 22.53 -35.46 -3.76
N ARG A 763 21.88 -36.06 -2.74
CA ARG A 763 21.00 -35.36 -1.81
C ARG A 763 20.88 -36.16 -0.53
N ALA A 764 21.09 -35.49 0.60
CA ALA A 764 20.77 -36.00 1.91
C ALA A 764 19.72 -35.11 2.58
N THR A 765 18.87 -35.69 3.43
CA THR A 765 17.81 -34.95 4.12
C THR A 765 17.61 -35.47 5.54
N LEU A 766 17.88 -34.61 6.51
CA LEU A 766 17.52 -34.81 7.91
C LEU A 766 16.10 -34.29 8.12
N GLU A 767 15.17 -35.15 8.55
CA GLU A 767 13.82 -34.78 8.96
C GLU A 767 13.68 -34.79 10.49
N VAL A 768 13.18 -33.69 11.04
CA VAL A 768 12.86 -33.53 12.46
C VAL A 768 11.38 -33.18 12.59
N ARG A 769 10.64 -33.97 13.37
CA ARG A 769 9.22 -33.73 13.65
C ARG A 769 9.06 -33.24 15.08
N ARG A 770 8.35 -32.13 15.27
CA ARG A 770 8.03 -31.57 16.59
C ARG A 770 6.54 -31.31 16.72
N ALA A 771 6.02 -31.46 17.92
CA ALA A 771 4.68 -31.02 18.29
C ALA A 771 4.76 -30.14 19.54
N PHE A 772 4.13 -28.97 19.50
CA PHE A 772 4.21 -27.96 20.55
C PHE A 772 2.89 -27.17 20.61
N GLY A 773 2.39 -26.89 21.81
CA GLY A 773 1.09 -26.23 21.96
C GLY A 773 -0.03 -27.00 21.25
N ARG A 774 -0.71 -26.33 20.31
CA ARG A 774 -1.70 -26.88 19.39
C ARG A 774 -1.15 -27.09 17.97
N SER A 775 0.14 -26.86 17.77
CA SER A 775 0.80 -26.83 16.48
C SER A 775 1.80 -27.98 16.30
N ALA A 776 2.20 -28.22 15.06
CA ALA A 776 3.23 -29.18 14.71
C ALA A 776 4.10 -28.68 13.56
N VAL A 777 5.34 -29.15 13.50
CA VAL A 777 6.26 -28.82 12.40
C VAL A 777 7.06 -30.04 11.97
N VAL A 778 7.22 -30.18 10.65
CA VAL A 778 8.20 -31.05 10.03
C VAL A 778 9.29 -30.18 9.42
N GLN A 779 10.45 -30.18 10.07
CA GLN A 779 11.66 -29.49 9.61
C GLN A 779 12.51 -30.46 8.80
N ARG A 780 13.03 -30.02 7.65
CA ARG A 780 13.94 -30.79 6.81
C ARG A 780 15.17 -29.99 6.45
N ALA A 781 16.33 -30.41 6.93
CA ALA A 781 17.63 -29.87 6.52
C ALA A 781 18.17 -30.70 5.35
N VAL A 782 18.40 -30.05 4.21
CA VAL A 782 18.73 -30.68 2.93
C VAL A 782 20.09 -30.19 2.44
N LEU A 783 21.03 -31.12 2.27
CA LEU A 783 22.31 -30.85 1.61
C LEU A 783 22.34 -31.54 0.25
N ARG A 784 22.76 -30.79 -0.76
CA ARG A 784 22.84 -31.25 -2.15
C ARG A 784 24.30 -31.31 -2.60
N ALA A 785 24.59 -32.25 -3.49
CA ALA A 785 25.88 -32.34 -4.16
C ALA A 785 26.20 -31.02 -4.90
N GLY A 786 27.39 -30.46 -4.69
CA GLY A 786 27.85 -29.21 -5.31
C GLY A 786 27.16 -27.92 -4.83
N SER A 787 26.26 -27.99 -3.84
CA SER A 787 25.60 -26.79 -3.29
C SER A 787 26.45 -26.14 -2.21
N PRO A 788 26.68 -24.81 -2.25
CA PRO A 788 27.40 -24.08 -1.21
C PRO A 788 26.55 -23.76 0.03
N ARG A 789 25.26 -24.11 0.01
CA ARG A 789 24.28 -23.75 1.06
C ARG A 789 23.55 -24.97 1.61
N LEU A 790 23.09 -24.83 2.85
CA LEU A 790 22.17 -25.75 3.52
C LEU A 790 20.75 -25.20 3.43
N ASP A 791 19.84 -25.92 2.78
CA ASP A 791 18.42 -25.54 2.74
C ASP A 791 17.69 -26.17 3.94
N VAL A 792 16.96 -25.37 4.73
CA VAL A 792 16.11 -25.82 5.83
C VAL A 792 14.67 -25.47 5.50
N SER A 793 13.88 -26.50 5.16
CA SER A 793 12.46 -26.34 4.85
C SER A 793 11.58 -26.72 6.03
N PHE A 794 10.45 -26.05 6.17
CA PHE A 794 9.47 -26.24 7.24
C PHE A 794 8.10 -26.49 6.63
N ASP A 795 7.42 -27.50 7.14
CA ASP A 795 5.99 -27.78 6.90
C ASP A 795 5.28 -27.66 8.25
N ILE A 796 4.60 -26.54 8.46
CA ILE A 796 4.09 -26.11 9.76
C ILE A 796 2.56 -26.19 9.73
N ASP A 797 1.98 -26.95 10.67
CA ASP A 797 0.56 -26.92 10.98
C ASP A 797 0.36 -25.98 12.18
N TRP A 798 -0.05 -24.74 11.91
CA TRP A 798 -0.01 -23.62 12.84
C TRP A 798 -1.39 -23.31 13.42
N HIS A 799 -1.50 -23.41 14.74
CA HIS A 799 -2.74 -23.21 15.50
C HIS A 799 -2.51 -22.52 16.84
N GLU A 800 -1.40 -21.80 17.02
CA GLU A 800 -1.22 -20.93 18.20
C GLU A 800 -2.02 -19.62 18.05
N ASP A 801 -2.23 -18.94 19.17
CA ASP A 801 -2.86 -17.62 19.23
C ASP A 801 -1.89 -16.64 19.90
N GLU A 802 -1.84 -15.40 19.40
CA GLU A 802 -1.04 -14.31 19.99
C GLU A 802 0.42 -14.73 20.19
N ALA A 803 0.97 -15.38 19.17
CA ALA A 803 2.32 -15.93 19.18
C ALA A 803 3.09 -15.62 17.90
N LEU A 804 4.40 -15.48 18.04
CA LEU A 804 5.38 -15.35 16.96
C LEU A 804 6.30 -16.57 16.97
N LEU A 805 6.33 -17.29 15.85
CA LEU A 805 7.29 -18.37 15.59
C LEU A 805 8.45 -17.83 14.77
N SER A 806 9.68 -18.04 15.25
CA SER A 806 10.90 -17.58 14.60
C SER A 806 11.92 -18.71 14.43
N LEU A 807 12.82 -18.57 13.46
CA LEU A 807 14.05 -19.38 13.35
C LEU A 807 15.23 -18.51 13.78
N HIS A 808 15.96 -18.93 14.80
CA HIS A 808 17.18 -18.27 15.25
C HIS A 808 18.40 -19.04 14.75
N ILE A 809 19.26 -18.34 14.00
CA ILE A 809 20.52 -18.85 13.44
C ILE A 809 21.65 -18.03 14.07
N PRO A 810 22.26 -18.51 15.16
CA PRO A 810 23.39 -17.84 15.78
C PRO A 810 24.62 -17.94 14.86
N LEU A 811 25.39 -16.85 14.70
CA LEU A 811 26.52 -16.83 13.77
C LEU A 811 27.80 -16.31 14.44
N ASP A 812 28.91 -17.03 14.27
CA ASP A 812 30.26 -16.65 14.70
C ASP A 812 30.90 -15.66 13.71
N VAL A 813 30.21 -14.54 13.49
CA VAL A 813 30.61 -13.43 12.63
C VAL A 813 30.59 -12.14 13.44
N HIS A 814 31.71 -11.44 13.52
CA HIS A 814 31.77 -10.15 14.20
C HIS A 814 31.58 -8.98 13.22
N ALA A 815 30.32 -8.63 12.95
CA ALA A 815 29.96 -7.50 12.10
C ALA A 815 29.17 -6.43 12.88
N ARG A 816 29.47 -5.15 12.61
CA ARG A 816 28.74 -4.00 13.20
C ARG A 816 27.43 -3.67 12.48
N GLU A 817 27.32 -4.13 11.24
CA GLU A 817 26.18 -3.91 10.37
C GLU A 817 25.95 -5.20 9.56
N ALA A 818 24.70 -5.44 9.20
CA ALA A 818 24.29 -6.50 8.29
C ALA A 818 23.81 -5.89 6.97
N ALA A 819 24.21 -6.48 5.85
CA ALA A 819 23.67 -6.13 4.54
C ALA A 819 22.30 -6.80 4.38
N CYS A 820 21.24 -6.02 4.24
CA CYS A 820 19.88 -6.52 4.07
C CYS A 820 19.45 -6.28 2.63
N GLY A 821 19.15 -7.35 1.89
CA GLY A 821 18.67 -7.24 0.51
C GLY A 821 17.33 -6.50 0.45
N ILE A 822 17.24 -5.47 -0.40
CA ILE A 822 16.01 -4.73 -0.70
C ILE A 822 15.77 -4.72 -2.21
N GLN A 823 14.75 -4.00 -2.67
CA GLN A 823 14.52 -3.81 -4.10
C GLN A 823 15.76 -3.19 -4.74
N PHE A 824 16.28 -3.84 -5.79
CA PHE A 824 17.41 -3.35 -6.59
C PHE A 824 18.68 -2.94 -5.81
N GLY A 825 18.94 -3.58 -4.66
CA GLY A 825 20.17 -3.35 -3.91
C GLY A 825 20.14 -3.92 -2.51
N HIS A 826 20.88 -3.30 -1.61
CA HIS A 826 20.87 -3.62 -0.18
C HIS A 826 21.12 -2.38 0.66
N VAL A 827 20.68 -2.42 1.92
CA VAL A 827 20.99 -1.39 2.94
C VAL A 827 21.78 -2.03 4.08
N MET A 828 22.72 -1.27 4.65
CA MET A 828 23.42 -1.67 5.86
C MET A 828 22.56 -1.31 7.08
N ARG A 829 22.29 -2.29 7.94
CA ARG A 829 21.54 -2.07 9.19
C ARG A 829 22.35 -2.45 10.40
N PRO A 830 22.29 -1.68 11.50
CA PRO A 830 23.13 -1.91 12.67
C PRO A 830 22.76 -3.21 13.37
N THR A 831 23.78 -3.96 13.78
CA THR A 831 23.64 -5.17 14.63
C THR A 831 23.64 -4.83 16.12
N HIS A 832 23.67 -3.54 16.46
CA HIS A 832 23.75 -3.01 17.82
C HIS A 832 22.70 -1.94 18.07
N GLN A 833 22.47 -1.58 19.34
CA GLN A 833 21.45 -0.61 19.76
C GLN A 833 22.06 0.70 20.32
N SER A 834 23.11 1.21 19.67
CA SER A 834 23.92 2.32 20.20
C SER A 834 23.19 3.66 20.27
N THR A 835 22.27 3.91 19.34
CA THR A 835 21.40 5.09 19.31
C THR A 835 19.93 4.67 19.33
N SER A 836 19.02 5.62 19.58
CA SER A 836 17.58 5.36 19.49
C SER A 836 17.13 4.98 18.07
N TRP A 837 17.80 5.48 17.03
CA TRP A 837 17.55 5.12 15.63
C TRP A 837 18.02 3.70 15.30
N ASP A 838 19.07 3.23 15.99
CA ASP A 838 19.54 1.86 15.88
C ASP A 838 18.61 0.93 16.65
N ALA A 839 18.28 1.24 17.91
CA ALA A 839 17.38 0.45 18.74
C ALA A 839 15.98 0.28 18.11
N ALA A 840 15.51 1.28 17.35
CA ALA A 840 14.26 1.17 16.60
C ALA A 840 14.32 0.14 15.46
N LYS A 841 15.50 -0.32 15.01
CA LYS A 841 15.71 -1.34 13.96
C LYS A 841 15.82 -2.76 14.50
N PHE A 842 15.08 -3.07 15.57
CA PHE A 842 15.04 -4.44 16.08
C PHE A 842 14.44 -5.38 15.02
N GLU A 843 13.28 -5.07 14.40
CA GLU A 843 12.69 -5.81 13.26
C GLU A 843 12.83 -5.02 11.97
N VAL A 844 13.41 -5.64 10.95
CA VAL A 844 13.73 -4.98 9.69
C VAL A 844 13.25 -5.81 8.51
N CYS A 845 12.87 -5.13 7.43
CA CYS A 845 12.47 -5.79 6.18
C CYS A 845 13.70 -6.19 5.36
N ALA A 846 13.88 -7.47 5.06
CA ALA A 846 14.79 -7.93 4.02
C ALA A 846 14.03 -8.80 3.03
N HIS A 847 14.38 -8.73 1.74
CA HIS A 847 13.57 -9.30 0.67
C HIS A 847 13.87 -10.78 0.46
N ARG A 848 15.12 -11.12 0.13
CA ARG A 848 15.51 -12.51 -0.16
C ARG A 848 16.67 -13.02 0.69
N TRP A 849 17.36 -12.10 1.37
CA TRP A 849 18.58 -12.42 2.11
C TRP A 849 18.98 -11.32 3.11
N VAL A 850 19.66 -11.77 4.16
CA VAL A 850 20.41 -10.96 5.13
C VAL A 850 21.83 -11.53 5.21
N ASP A 851 22.84 -10.68 5.15
CA ASP A 851 24.24 -11.07 5.22
C ASP A 851 24.98 -10.39 6.39
N LEU A 852 25.79 -11.19 7.08
CA LEU A 852 26.74 -10.75 8.09
C LEU A 852 28.14 -11.14 7.61
N ALA A 853 29.02 -10.14 7.45
CA ALA A 853 30.34 -10.37 6.90
C ALA A 853 31.46 -9.65 7.65
N GLU A 854 32.61 -10.31 7.67
CA GLU A 854 33.92 -9.77 8.02
C GLU A 854 34.74 -9.52 6.75
N PRO A 855 35.89 -8.81 6.82
CA PRO A 855 36.77 -8.68 5.67
C PRO A 855 37.22 -10.04 5.12
N GLY A 856 36.68 -10.43 3.97
CA GLY A 856 37.09 -11.64 3.24
C GLY A 856 36.19 -12.86 3.39
N TRP A 857 35.21 -12.84 4.31
CA TRP A 857 34.32 -13.98 4.54
C TRP A 857 33.02 -13.52 5.23
N GLY A 858 31.89 -14.12 4.86
CA GLY A 858 30.59 -13.83 5.47
C GLY A 858 29.65 -15.02 5.45
N VAL A 859 28.49 -14.85 6.07
CA VAL A 859 27.41 -15.82 6.11
C VAL A 859 26.11 -15.12 5.78
N ALA A 860 25.48 -15.59 4.71
CA ALA A 860 24.16 -15.15 4.30
C ALA A 860 23.08 -16.14 4.76
N VAL A 861 21.96 -15.57 5.21
CA VAL A 861 20.69 -16.26 5.42
C VAL A 861 19.76 -15.85 4.29
N LEU A 862 19.28 -16.82 3.51
CA LEU A 862 18.41 -16.62 2.35
C LEU A 862 17.00 -17.15 2.65
N ASP A 863 15.97 -16.58 2.04
CA ASP A 863 14.57 -16.99 2.22
C ASP A 863 13.77 -17.03 0.90
N ASP A 864 12.63 -17.73 0.94
CA ASP A 864 11.70 -17.89 -0.18
C ASP A 864 10.37 -17.13 -0.01
N GLY A 865 10.29 -16.15 0.89
CA GLY A 865 9.04 -15.42 1.15
C GLY A 865 8.88 -14.86 2.57
N ARG A 866 9.98 -14.67 3.33
CA ARG A 866 9.96 -14.12 4.68
C ARG A 866 10.61 -12.75 4.68
N TYR A 867 9.92 -11.77 5.24
CA TYR A 867 10.36 -10.37 5.16
C TYR A 867 10.85 -9.83 6.50
N GLY A 868 10.31 -10.34 7.62
CA GLY A 868 10.68 -9.91 8.97
C GLY A 868 11.96 -10.57 9.49
N HIS A 869 12.95 -9.75 9.80
CA HIS A 869 14.26 -10.19 10.29
C HIS A 869 14.72 -9.40 11.51
N SER A 870 15.52 -10.03 12.37
CA SER A 870 16.32 -9.38 13.40
C SER A 870 17.80 -9.68 13.18
N VAL A 871 18.63 -8.64 13.31
CA VAL A 871 20.09 -8.72 13.27
C VAL A 871 20.74 -8.10 14.50
N GLN A 872 19.93 -7.71 15.50
CA GLN A 872 20.37 -7.09 16.73
C GLN A 872 20.36 -8.11 17.85
N GLU A 873 21.51 -8.42 18.45
CA GLU A 873 21.60 -9.39 19.55
C GLU A 873 22.70 -9.00 20.56
N PRO A 874 22.41 -9.01 21.88
CA PRO A 874 23.41 -8.88 22.95
C PRO A 874 24.23 -10.15 23.23
N ASP A 875 23.68 -11.35 22.97
CA ASP A 875 24.15 -12.63 23.53
C ASP A 875 24.42 -13.73 22.47
N GLY A 876 25.13 -13.43 21.38
CA GLY A 876 25.63 -14.47 20.46
C GLY A 876 25.71 -14.13 18.98
N GLY A 877 25.21 -12.97 18.56
CA GLY A 877 25.20 -12.55 17.15
C GLY A 877 24.32 -13.44 16.26
N GLY A 878 24.16 -13.08 14.99
CA GLY A 878 23.43 -13.89 14.00
C GLY A 878 22.14 -13.26 13.47
N VAL A 879 21.28 -14.10 12.91
CA VAL A 879 20.03 -13.69 12.25
C VAL A 879 18.86 -14.47 12.85
N ARG A 880 17.80 -13.75 13.22
CA ARG A 880 16.49 -14.35 13.53
C ARG A 880 15.52 -14.02 12.41
N VAL A 881 14.85 -15.03 11.86
CA VAL A 881 13.83 -14.88 10.82
C VAL A 881 12.45 -15.11 11.42
N SER A 882 11.56 -14.14 11.28
CA SER A 882 10.15 -14.25 11.69
C SER A 882 9.39 -15.13 10.70
N LEU A 883 8.94 -16.32 11.13
CA LEU A 883 8.31 -17.31 10.25
C LEU A 883 6.80 -17.13 10.17
N LEU A 884 6.09 -17.14 11.31
CA LEU A 884 4.63 -17.10 11.37
C LEU A 884 4.15 -16.32 12.60
N ARG A 885 2.98 -15.70 12.47
CA ARG A 885 2.40 -14.84 13.51
C ARG A 885 0.89 -15.05 13.59
N ALA A 886 0.31 -15.12 14.79
CA ALA A 886 -1.13 -15.33 15.00
C ALA A 886 -1.81 -14.17 15.76
N ALA A 887 -1.82 -12.97 15.17
CA ALA A 887 -2.59 -11.86 15.75
C ALA A 887 -4.11 -12.16 15.75
N LYS A 888 -4.89 -11.43 16.55
CA LYS A 888 -6.35 -11.63 16.67
C LYS A 888 -7.23 -10.52 16.09
N TYR A 889 -6.62 -9.43 15.64
CA TYR A 889 -7.32 -8.33 15.01
C TYR A 889 -6.50 -7.77 13.84
N PRO A 890 -7.11 -7.51 12.67
CA PRO A 890 -8.55 -7.55 12.37
C PRO A 890 -9.07 -8.94 11.96
N ASP A 891 -8.18 -9.88 11.69
CA ASP A 891 -8.49 -11.27 11.37
C ASP A 891 -8.29 -12.17 12.61
N PRO A 892 -9.36 -12.70 13.22
CA PRO A 892 -9.25 -13.55 14.41
C PRO A 892 -8.61 -14.92 14.15
N GLU A 893 -8.53 -15.33 12.89
CA GLU A 893 -7.97 -16.61 12.45
C GLU A 893 -6.66 -16.40 11.66
N GLN A 894 -5.99 -15.25 11.86
CA GLN A 894 -4.77 -14.90 11.12
C GLN A 894 -3.78 -16.05 11.11
N ASP A 895 -3.36 -16.43 9.90
CA ASP A 895 -2.37 -17.48 9.63
C ASP A 895 -2.67 -18.86 10.21
N HIS A 896 -3.85 -19.14 10.77
CA HIS A 896 -4.20 -20.51 11.16
C HIS A 896 -4.19 -21.44 9.94
N GLY A 897 -3.68 -22.67 10.15
CA GLY A 897 -3.56 -23.70 9.12
C GLY A 897 -2.13 -23.99 8.70
N ARG A 898 -1.97 -24.51 7.48
CA ARG A 898 -0.71 -25.10 7.02
C ARG A 898 0.15 -24.12 6.22
N HIS A 899 1.44 -24.08 6.51
CA HIS A 899 2.43 -23.21 5.86
C HIS A 899 3.67 -23.98 5.43
N GLN A 900 4.30 -23.52 4.34
CA GLN A 900 5.59 -23.99 3.88
C GLN A 900 6.58 -22.84 3.81
N VAL A 901 7.81 -23.07 4.27
CA VAL A 901 8.89 -22.07 4.29
C VAL A 901 10.21 -22.75 3.98
N THR A 902 11.10 -22.07 3.25
CA THR A 902 12.50 -22.49 3.09
C THR A 902 13.43 -21.35 3.49
N ILE A 903 14.33 -21.64 4.42
CA ILE A 903 15.44 -20.76 4.80
C ILE A 903 16.74 -21.46 4.43
N ALA A 904 17.70 -20.77 3.82
CA ALA A 904 19.01 -21.33 3.52
C ALA A 904 20.13 -20.60 4.27
N VAL A 905 21.16 -21.33 4.69
CA VAL A 905 22.36 -20.77 5.31
C VAL A 905 23.55 -21.04 4.41
N MET A 906 24.31 -20.00 4.09
CA MET A 906 25.39 -20.07 3.10
C MET A 906 26.61 -19.23 3.51
N PRO A 907 27.77 -19.83 3.77
CA PRO A 907 29.02 -19.09 3.83
C PRO A 907 29.46 -18.64 2.44
N HIS A 908 30.16 -17.52 2.37
CA HIS A 908 30.73 -17.04 1.13
C HIS A 908 32.06 -16.32 1.35
N GLY A 909 32.84 -16.21 0.27
CA GLY A 909 34.06 -15.40 0.23
C GLY A 909 33.77 -13.90 0.23
N PRO A 910 34.76 -13.06 -0.13
CA PRO A 910 34.54 -11.61 -0.16
C PRO A 910 33.47 -11.21 -1.18
N GLY A 911 32.63 -10.23 -0.81
CA GLY A 911 31.61 -9.67 -1.69
C GLY A 911 30.24 -10.36 -1.56
N LEU A 912 29.25 -9.85 -2.30
CA LEU A 912 27.84 -10.26 -2.23
C LEU A 912 27.36 -10.95 -3.52
N GLU A 913 28.22 -11.11 -4.51
CA GLU A 913 27.86 -11.61 -5.84
C GLU A 913 27.30 -13.03 -5.77
N ALA A 914 27.91 -13.89 -4.94
CA ALA A 914 27.42 -15.24 -4.70
C ALA A 914 26.09 -15.25 -3.91
N VAL A 915 25.92 -14.33 -2.96
CA VAL A 915 24.69 -14.17 -2.16
C VAL A 915 23.52 -13.81 -3.06
N VAL A 916 23.68 -12.80 -3.92
CA VAL A 916 22.67 -12.36 -4.88
C VAL A 916 22.30 -13.50 -5.84
N ARG A 917 23.30 -14.21 -6.37
CA ARG A 917 23.11 -15.34 -7.28
C ARG A 917 22.31 -16.46 -6.61
N GLU A 918 22.70 -16.89 -5.41
CA GLU A 918 22.06 -18.02 -4.72
C GLU A 918 20.67 -17.67 -4.20
N ALA A 919 20.43 -16.41 -3.79
CA ALA A 919 19.10 -15.91 -3.51
C ALA A 919 18.18 -15.96 -4.74
N GLU A 920 18.70 -15.65 -5.94
CA GLU A 920 17.96 -15.82 -7.19
C GLU A 920 17.67 -17.29 -7.49
N VAL A 921 18.63 -18.19 -7.27
CA VAL A 921 18.45 -19.65 -7.47
C VAL A 921 17.34 -20.19 -6.56
N LEU A 922 17.32 -19.81 -5.28
CA LEU A 922 16.30 -20.22 -4.32
C LEU A 922 14.90 -19.77 -4.74
N ASN A 923 14.79 -18.53 -5.24
CA ASN A 923 13.52 -17.91 -5.59
C ASN A 923 13.08 -18.15 -7.05
N ASN A 924 13.92 -18.72 -7.91
CA ASN A 924 13.56 -19.02 -9.31
C ASN A 924 14.02 -20.44 -9.65
N PRO A 925 13.32 -21.49 -9.19
CA PRO A 925 13.71 -22.88 -9.42
C PRO A 925 13.68 -23.24 -10.91
N LEU A 926 14.48 -24.23 -11.30
CA LEU A 926 14.44 -24.80 -12.65
C LEU A 926 13.05 -25.43 -12.93
N ARG A 927 12.54 -25.24 -14.15
CA ARG A 927 11.20 -25.71 -14.55
C ARG A 927 11.29 -26.90 -15.51
N TRP A 928 10.58 -27.98 -15.20
CA TRP A 928 10.41 -29.09 -16.14
C TRP A 928 9.42 -28.76 -17.26
N VAL A 929 9.81 -29.02 -18.50
CA VAL A 929 8.93 -28.88 -19.68
C VAL A 929 8.19 -30.20 -19.92
N PRO A 930 6.85 -30.25 -19.78
CA PRO A 930 6.10 -31.46 -20.02
C PRO A 930 6.28 -31.98 -21.45
N SER A 931 6.35 -33.30 -21.63
CA SER A 931 6.31 -33.89 -22.97
C SER A 931 4.89 -33.86 -23.52
N ALA A 932 4.57 -32.88 -24.35
CA ALA A 932 3.27 -32.84 -25.03
C ALA A 932 3.15 -34.01 -26.02
N ALA A 933 2.10 -34.82 -25.88
CA ALA A 933 1.78 -35.88 -26.83
C ALA A 933 1.32 -35.27 -28.17
N GLY A 934 2.23 -35.12 -29.13
CA GLY A 934 1.88 -34.85 -30.53
C GLY A 934 2.43 -33.58 -31.18
N ALA A 935 3.26 -32.77 -30.51
CA ALA A 935 3.99 -31.69 -31.18
C ALA A 935 5.24 -32.28 -31.87
N GLY A 936 5.26 -32.26 -33.21
CA GLY A 936 6.41 -32.70 -33.99
C GLY A 936 7.67 -31.92 -33.62
N ALA A 937 8.78 -32.61 -33.48
CA ALA A 937 10.09 -32.04 -33.17
C ALA A 937 10.45 -30.92 -34.18
N ALA A 938 10.39 -29.66 -33.74
CA ALA A 938 10.88 -28.53 -34.50
C ALA A 938 11.95 -27.78 -33.68
N ALA A 939 13.13 -27.66 -34.31
CA ALA A 939 14.35 -26.91 -33.97
C ALA A 939 14.98 -27.15 -32.58
N GLY A 940 16.23 -27.64 -32.60
CA GLY A 940 17.02 -27.96 -31.40
C GLY A 940 17.15 -26.81 -30.42
N ALA A 941 17.37 -27.15 -29.14
CA ALA A 941 17.50 -26.24 -28.00
C ALA A 941 18.03 -24.86 -28.42
N ALA A 942 17.10 -23.90 -28.55
CA ALA A 942 17.46 -22.54 -28.90
C ALA A 942 18.41 -22.02 -27.81
N GLY A 943 19.49 -21.35 -28.23
CA GLY A 943 20.39 -20.66 -27.31
C GLY A 943 19.65 -19.62 -26.45
N PRO A 944 20.33 -19.01 -25.47
CA PRO A 944 19.71 -18.02 -24.59
C PRO A 944 19.06 -16.88 -25.39
N LEU A 945 17.85 -16.46 -25.02
CA LEU A 945 17.17 -15.33 -25.70
C LEU A 945 18.04 -14.06 -25.69
N VAL A 946 18.65 -13.80 -24.55
CA VAL A 946 19.61 -12.73 -24.29
C VAL A 946 20.63 -13.25 -23.28
N THR A 947 21.87 -12.79 -23.37
CA THR A 947 22.91 -13.04 -22.37
C THR A 947 23.35 -11.72 -21.79
N VAL A 948 23.37 -11.62 -20.47
CA VAL A 948 23.88 -10.47 -19.72
C VAL A 948 25.07 -10.96 -18.91
N ASP A 949 26.28 -10.72 -19.41
CA ASP A 949 27.51 -11.07 -18.71
C ASP A 949 27.86 -9.96 -17.71
N GLY A 950 27.87 -10.29 -16.41
CA GLY A 950 28.24 -9.41 -15.31
C GLY A 950 28.06 -10.10 -13.96
N GLU A 951 28.88 -9.73 -12.96
CA GLU A 951 28.75 -10.24 -11.59
C GLU A 951 27.94 -9.27 -10.73
N GLY A 952 27.14 -9.79 -9.79
CA GLY A 952 26.33 -8.96 -8.89
C GLY A 952 25.19 -8.22 -9.59
N ILE A 953 24.75 -8.71 -10.75
CA ILE A 953 23.69 -8.10 -11.56
C ILE A 953 22.41 -8.94 -11.45
N ASP A 954 21.31 -8.29 -11.07
CA ASP A 954 19.96 -8.86 -11.14
C ASP A 954 19.31 -8.46 -12.46
N VAL A 955 18.70 -9.42 -13.17
CA VAL A 955 17.94 -9.14 -14.40
C VAL A 955 16.45 -9.27 -14.09
N SER A 956 15.81 -8.16 -13.75
CA SER A 956 14.44 -8.15 -13.24
C SER A 956 13.39 -8.37 -14.33
N ALA A 957 13.66 -7.94 -15.55
CA ALA A 957 12.75 -8.10 -16.69
C ALA A 957 13.49 -8.41 -18.00
N VAL A 958 12.94 -9.37 -18.75
CA VAL A 958 13.25 -9.62 -20.15
C VAL A 958 11.91 -9.80 -20.85
N LYS A 959 11.48 -8.79 -21.62
CA LYS A 959 10.16 -8.80 -22.25
C LYS A 959 10.14 -8.07 -23.59
N ARG A 960 9.06 -8.21 -24.35
CA ARG A 960 8.83 -7.36 -25.54
C ARG A 960 8.38 -5.96 -25.11
N ALA A 961 8.77 -4.94 -25.87
CA ALA A 961 8.36 -3.57 -25.63
C ALA A 961 6.83 -3.42 -25.69
N ASP A 962 6.28 -2.58 -24.81
CA ASP A 962 4.82 -2.43 -24.66
C ASP A 962 4.16 -1.68 -25.81
N ASP A 963 4.94 -0.92 -26.58
CA ASP A 963 4.47 -0.24 -27.79
C ASP A 963 4.26 -1.17 -29.00
N GLY A 964 4.52 -2.48 -28.83
CA GLY A 964 4.32 -3.48 -29.86
C GLY A 964 5.36 -3.46 -30.98
N SER A 965 6.48 -2.74 -30.82
CA SER A 965 7.55 -2.68 -31.85
C SER A 965 8.22 -4.02 -32.11
N GLY A 966 8.11 -4.97 -31.16
CA GLY A 966 8.86 -6.22 -31.15
C GLY A 966 10.27 -6.08 -30.56
N ASP A 967 10.70 -4.89 -30.16
CA ASP A 967 11.98 -4.69 -29.46
C ASP A 967 12.03 -5.49 -28.15
N LEU A 968 13.23 -5.87 -27.73
CA LEU A 968 13.46 -6.52 -26.44
C LEU A 968 13.81 -5.46 -25.39
N VAL A 969 13.07 -5.45 -24.29
CA VAL A 969 13.36 -4.68 -23.09
C VAL A 969 14.07 -5.58 -22.09
N VAL A 970 15.25 -5.16 -21.64
CA VAL A 970 16.06 -5.85 -20.65
C VAL A 970 16.34 -4.89 -19.51
N ARG A 971 15.85 -5.20 -18.31
CA ARG A 971 16.06 -4.39 -17.12
C ARG A 971 17.05 -5.06 -16.19
N VAL A 972 18.08 -4.32 -15.83
CA VAL A 972 19.20 -4.80 -15.01
C VAL A 972 19.40 -3.88 -13.82
N ALA A 973 19.85 -4.45 -12.71
CA ALA A 973 20.23 -3.70 -11.52
C ALA A 973 21.57 -4.19 -10.97
N GLU A 974 22.43 -3.26 -10.57
CA GLU A 974 23.65 -3.57 -9.82
C GLU A 974 23.30 -3.74 -8.34
N MET A 975 23.64 -4.89 -7.74
CA MET A 975 23.12 -5.26 -6.41
C MET A 975 24.14 -5.12 -5.28
N CYS A 976 25.41 -4.88 -5.60
CA CYS A 976 26.54 -4.99 -4.67
C CYS A 976 27.18 -3.63 -4.32
N GLY A 977 26.67 -2.51 -4.85
CA GLY A 977 27.20 -1.17 -4.60
C GLY A 977 28.52 -0.89 -5.34
N ALA A 978 28.79 -1.61 -6.43
CA ALA A 978 30.03 -1.52 -7.18
C ALA A 978 29.82 -0.96 -8.60
N ARG A 979 30.83 -0.27 -9.15
CA ARG A 979 30.81 0.08 -10.57
C ARG A 979 31.16 -1.16 -11.41
N ARG A 980 30.21 -1.67 -12.20
CA ARG A 980 30.35 -2.95 -12.89
C ARG A 980 30.11 -2.82 -14.40
N PRO A 981 31.03 -3.30 -15.26
CA PRO A 981 30.75 -3.45 -16.68
C PRO A 981 29.83 -4.65 -16.89
N ILE A 982 28.85 -4.47 -17.77
CA ILE A 982 28.00 -5.54 -18.29
C ILE A 982 28.16 -5.64 -19.80
N THR A 983 28.05 -6.85 -20.32
CA THR A 983 27.98 -7.11 -21.76
C THR A 983 26.67 -7.79 -22.09
N VAL A 984 25.90 -7.20 -23.01
CA VAL A 984 24.62 -7.74 -23.46
C VAL A 984 24.76 -8.26 -24.88
N ARG A 985 24.34 -9.50 -25.10
CA ARG A 985 24.37 -10.21 -26.39
C ARG A 985 23.07 -10.92 -26.64
N MET A 986 22.71 -11.08 -27.92
CA MET A 986 21.56 -11.87 -28.36
C MET A 986 21.98 -12.80 -29.50
N PRO A 987 21.31 -13.95 -29.69
CA PRO A 987 21.51 -14.78 -30.88
C PRO A 987 21.17 -14.04 -32.17
N ALA A 988 20.11 -13.22 -32.13
CA ALA A 988 19.78 -12.28 -33.19
C ALA A 988 20.72 -11.06 -33.10
N ARG A 989 21.23 -10.60 -34.25
CA ARG A 989 22.13 -9.44 -34.28
C ARG A 989 21.37 -8.18 -33.82
N ILE A 990 21.85 -7.58 -32.73
CA ILE A 990 21.40 -6.27 -32.25
C ILE A 990 21.78 -5.22 -33.29
N GLN A 991 20.81 -4.45 -33.76
CA GLN A 991 21.01 -3.37 -34.74
C GLN A 991 21.19 -2.02 -34.06
N SER A 992 20.35 -1.76 -33.06
CA SER A 992 20.39 -0.55 -32.25
C SER A 992 20.00 -0.89 -30.83
N ALA A 993 20.55 -0.13 -29.89
CA ALA A 993 20.21 -0.23 -28.48
C ALA A 993 20.17 1.17 -27.86
N SER A 994 19.31 1.37 -26.88
CA SER A 994 19.24 2.61 -26.11
C SER A 994 18.92 2.35 -24.64
N LEU A 995 19.47 3.19 -23.78
CA LEU A 995 19.01 3.33 -22.41
C LEU A 995 17.68 4.08 -22.43
N CYS A 996 16.74 3.58 -21.65
CA CYS A 996 15.39 4.10 -21.52
C CYS A 996 15.07 4.39 -20.06
N ASN A 997 14.07 5.25 -19.85
CA ASN A 997 13.44 5.38 -18.54
C ASN A 997 12.57 4.13 -18.24
N LEU A 998 11.93 4.09 -17.07
CA LEU A 998 11.16 2.90 -16.67
C LEU A 998 9.94 2.65 -17.58
N LEU A 999 9.43 3.70 -18.23
CA LEU A 999 8.29 3.67 -19.17
C LEU A 999 8.67 3.20 -20.57
N GLU A 1000 9.94 2.83 -20.78
CA GLU A 1000 10.52 2.32 -22.04
C GLU A 1000 10.77 3.41 -23.10
N GLU A 1001 10.83 4.68 -22.67
CA GLU A 1001 11.11 5.82 -23.54
C GLU A 1001 12.63 5.98 -23.72
N PRO A 1002 13.15 5.86 -24.95
CA PRO A 1002 14.59 5.90 -25.20
C PRO A 1002 15.14 7.32 -25.07
N HIS A 1003 16.27 7.47 -24.37
CA HIS A 1003 16.93 8.79 -24.20
C HIS A 1003 18.43 8.79 -24.54
N THR A 1004 19.15 7.69 -24.33
CA THR A 1004 20.60 7.62 -24.62
C THR A 1004 20.91 6.42 -25.51
N PRO A 1005 21.36 6.61 -26.76
CA PRO A 1005 21.75 5.50 -27.64
C PRO A 1005 23.06 4.85 -27.17
N PHE A 1006 23.15 3.53 -27.31
CA PHE A 1006 24.40 2.78 -27.14
C PHE A 1006 25.16 2.68 -28.45
N GLU A 1007 26.48 2.63 -28.36
CA GLU A 1007 27.31 2.11 -29.45
C GLU A 1007 27.13 0.59 -29.53
N VAL A 1008 26.71 0.10 -30.70
CA VAL A 1008 26.56 -1.33 -30.96
C VAL A 1008 27.72 -1.78 -31.85
N SER A 1009 28.63 -2.58 -31.29
CA SER A 1009 29.80 -3.11 -32.02
C SER A 1009 29.62 -4.62 -32.21
N ASP A 1010 29.61 -5.09 -33.46
CA ASP A 1010 29.37 -6.50 -33.82
C ASP A 1010 28.11 -7.13 -33.18
N GLY A 1011 27.06 -6.34 -32.94
CA GLY A 1011 25.82 -6.81 -32.32
C GLY A 1011 25.91 -7.00 -30.81
N ILE A 1012 26.93 -6.42 -30.17
CA ILE A 1012 27.17 -6.45 -28.73
C ILE A 1012 26.97 -5.05 -28.15
N VAL A 1013 26.33 -4.99 -26.97
CA VAL A 1013 26.17 -3.76 -26.19
C VAL A 1013 27.02 -3.87 -24.93
N VAL A 1014 27.81 -2.85 -24.63
CA VAL A 1014 28.59 -2.75 -23.38
C VAL A 1014 28.11 -1.53 -22.62
N HIS A 1015 27.84 -1.71 -21.32
CA HIS A 1015 27.45 -0.62 -20.43
C HIS A 1015 28.16 -0.78 -19.09
N THR A 1016 28.50 0.32 -18.44
CA THR A 1016 29.10 0.30 -17.10
C THR A 1016 28.11 0.89 -16.12
N LEU A 1017 27.47 0.01 -15.33
CA LEU A 1017 26.55 0.39 -14.28
C LEU A 1017 27.30 1.11 -13.15
N ARG A 1018 26.69 2.16 -12.62
CA ARG A 1018 27.06 2.80 -11.36
C ARG A 1018 26.61 1.91 -10.19
N PRO A 1019 27.18 2.10 -8.99
CA PRO A 1019 26.68 1.48 -7.77
C PRO A 1019 25.17 1.61 -7.65
N PHE A 1020 24.47 0.48 -7.46
CA PHE A 1020 23.01 0.41 -7.29
C PHE A 1020 22.17 0.94 -8.46
N GLU A 1021 22.75 1.14 -9.65
CA GLU A 1021 21.99 1.66 -10.80
C GLU A 1021 21.02 0.63 -11.35
N VAL A 1022 19.74 1.03 -11.47
CA VAL A 1022 18.73 0.34 -12.29
C VAL A 1022 18.76 0.92 -13.71
N ALA A 1023 19.02 0.07 -14.69
CA ALA A 1023 19.08 0.44 -16.10
C ALA A 1023 18.08 -0.37 -16.94
N THR A 1024 17.34 0.32 -17.81
CA THR A 1024 16.41 -0.30 -18.77
C THR A 1024 16.97 -0.17 -20.18
N LEU A 1025 17.36 -1.27 -20.79
CA LEU A 1025 17.90 -1.32 -22.14
C LEU A 1025 16.80 -1.75 -23.11
N ARG A 1026 16.63 -1.00 -24.20
CA ARG A 1026 15.76 -1.37 -25.32
C ARG A 1026 16.63 -1.77 -26.51
N LEU A 1027 16.42 -2.98 -27.02
CA LEU A 1027 17.25 -3.62 -28.05
C LEU A 1027 16.39 -3.93 -29.28
N SER A 1028 16.79 -3.36 -30.43
CA SER A 1028 16.17 -3.66 -31.72
C SER A 1028 17.02 -4.68 -32.48
N THR A 1029 16.37 -5.71 -33.02
CA THR A 1029 17.01 -6.77 -33.81
C THR A 1029 16.56 -6.75 -35.26
N THR A 1030 17.35 -7.38 -36.14
CA THR A 1030 16.92 -7.62 -37.54
C THR A 1030 15.77 -8.65 -37.52
N PRO A 1031 14.67 -8.45 -38.29
CA PRO A 1031 13.60 -9.44 -38.41
C PRO A 1031 14.07 -10.79 -38.94
#